data_AF-A0A7W9TE33-F1
#
_entry.id   AF-A0A7W9TE33-F1
#
_cell.length_a   1.000
_cell.length_b   1.000
_cell.length_c   1.000
_cell.angle_alpha   90.00
_cell.angle_beta   90.00
_cell.angle_gamma   90.00
#
_symmetry.space_group_name_H-M   'P 1'
#
loop_
_entity.id
_entity.type
_entity.pdbx_description
1 polymer ?
#
loop_
_entity_poly.entity_id
_entity_poly.type
_entity_poly.pdbx_seq_one_letter_code
_entity_poly.pdbx_strand_id
1 'polypeptide(L)'
;MTHLPPPAEELRLLDAELWQLDARRSQLLARRAWLVAALNQTRWQSRAQASTQPPAAAASRPETAAPSVQNVLLVLGGVLLTLAAAVFTLVSWGHMGIAGRALVLGAVTLATLAAPVALLKRGLRSTAESVAGLGLALTVLDAYALHAAALSGTDGTGYAATASAVLAVTWSAYGLLPVTAALRLPLPCALAVAQFPLLLWALSADAGAYAITAALLVTAGLDALAVARLTAGAVRITAVAGAYGTGGWGALGAGWLSLTAGGPADASRAGALLLLAAAIALGAARRGPGVTHALGLAITAGLLVVAALGGVARSGLPSQWAVPAHLAVGIALLAAVRAERLPDAMRGGFAWASGAVQALAVLWTLPVVAVVLLGPAGRLGRVWSGAPADARAAVAADVPWPPDAAVAPLVLVAVAAVLALAVRAQEWRGRARLGAAGLLWAAAVTLPAVFEAPYAAGLLVLGVVTAAALYACRVTVGASQVMALVLALVTAAGLTLVSLASQSATLVVLSVLTALFAAASWRADVAPFTAPAALVHAAALASASGAAADWPPARTALPVLVVAGAAALLAARLGGSRTTVPVEATGAAVGLFAVALTVSDPPMLALVLALYGVIAAGTALRDGRRPVGYAATALFVLASWVRLAAWDVDTPEAYTLPVTVPALLVGALHRRRDPQVSSWTAYGPGLAVTLLPSLAAAWADPYWTRPLLLGGAALLVTLLGARHHLRAPLVLGGSALALVTLHELAPYVVQVTGALPRWAPPALAGLLLLALGATYEQRIRDVRRVREALGRMD
;
A
#
# COMPACT_ATOMS: atom_id res chain seq x y z
N MET A 1 27.38 4.34 35.49
CA MET A 1 27.16 4.58 36.93
C MET A 1 26.64 5.99 36.99
N THR A 2 25.36 6.16 37.27
CA THR A 2 24.74 7.47 37.41
C THR A 2 25.22 8.04 38.73
N HIS A 3 26.03 9.10 38.67
CA HIS A 3 26.37 9.90 39.84
C HIS A 3 25.05 10.32 40.50
N LEU A 4 24.77 9.80 41.70
CA LEU A 4 23.73 10.38 42.54
C LEU A 4 24.29 11.72 43.01
N PRO A 5 23.68 12.85 42.62
CA PRO A 5 24.14 14.15 43.03
C PRO A 5 23.95 14.31 44.55
N PRO A 6 24.70 15.19 45.23
CA PRO A 6 24.51 15.46 46.65
C PRO A 6 23.03 15.77 46.96
N PRO A 7 22.50 15.42 48.15
CA PRO A 7 21.07 15.43 48.43
C PRO A 7 20.40 16.80 48.19
N ALA A 8 21.14 17.91 48.31
CA ALA A 8 20.63 19.25 47.96
C ALA A 8 20.42 19.46 46.45
N GLU A 9 21.26 18.85 45.60
CA GLU A 9 21.10 18.88 44.14
C GLU A 9 20.02 17.90 43.67
N GLU A 10 19.88 16.74 44.33
CA GLU A 10 18.79 15.80 44.05
C GLU A 10 17.42 16.40 44.38
N LEU A 11 17.31 17.11 45.51
CA LEU A 11 16.09 17.83 45.90
C LEU A 11 15.76 18.95 44.91
N ARG A 12 16.77 19.68 44.41
CA ARG A 12 16.58 20.69 43.34
C ARG A 12 16.13 20.07 42.02
N LEU A 13 16.63 18.89 41.66
CA LEU A 13 16.20 18.18 40.46
C LEU A 13 14.75 17.68 40.59
N LEU A 14 14.38 17.14 41.76
CA LEU A 14 13.02 16.73 42.04
C LEU A 14 12.04 17.91 42.06
N ASP A 15 12.41 19.03 42.67
CA ASP A 15 11.60 20.26 42.65
C ASP A 15 11.44 20.80 41.22
N ALA A 16 12.49 20.71 40.39
CA ALA A 16 12.42 21.09 38.98
C ALA A 16 11.50 20.16 38.17
N GLU A 17 11.55 18.85 38.42
CA GLU A 17 10.64 17.88 37.79
C GLU A 17 9.19 18.07 38.23
N LEU A 18 8.94 18.30 39.52
CA LEU A 18 7.60 18.62 40.04
C LEU A 18 7.06 19.91 39.42
N TRP A 19 7.90 20.94 39.30
CA TRP A 19 7.51 22.18 38.64
C TRP A 19 7.20 21.97 37.14
N GLN A 20 7.99 21.14 36.44
CA GLN A 20 7.70 20.78 35.05
C GLN A 20 6.38 20.00 34.90
N LEU A 21 6.07 19.11 35.83
CA LEU A 21 4.81 18.38 35.84
C LEU A 21 3.61 19.30 36.07
N ASP A 22 3.73 20.27 36.98
CA ASP A 22 2.68 21.27 37.21
C ASP A 22 2.52 22.24 36.02
N ALA A 23 3.62 22.62 35.37
CA ALA A 23 3.58 23.38 34.11
C ALA A 23 2.88 22.57 33.00
N ARG A 24 3.14 21.26 32.91
CA ARG A 24 2.49 20.39 31.93
C ARG A 24 1.00 20.20 32.24
N ARG A 25 0.64 20.05 33.51
CA ARG A 25 -0.74 19.96 33.98
C ARG A 25 -1.53 21.22 33.66
N SER A 26 -0.98 22.39 33.94
CA SER A 26 -1.62 23.68 33.62
C SER A 26 -1.78 23.88 32.11
N GLN A 27 -0.79 23.49 31.30
CA GLN A 27 -0.90 23.50 29.84
C GLN A 27 -2.04 22.62 29.32
N LEU A 28 -2.20 21.41 29.86
CA LEU A 28 -3.28 20.50 29.49
C LEU A 28 -4.66 21.03 29.92
N LEU A 29 -4.75 21.65 31.10
CA LEU A 29 -5.99 22.29 31.57
C LEU A 29 -6.36 23.50 30.71
N ALA A 30 -5.40 24.33 30.32
CA ALA A 30 -5.61 25.44 29.39
C ALA A 30 -6.07 24.94 28.01
N ARG A 31 -5.48 23.87 27.50
CA ARG A 31 -5.88 23.24 26.23
C ARG A 31 -7.29 22.64 26.31
N ARG A 32 -7.64 22.01 27.43
CA ARG A 32 -9.01 21.52 27.68
C ARG A 32 -10.01 22.68 27.73
N ALA A 33 -9.71 23.75 28.45
CA ALA A 33 -10.57 24.93 28.52
C ALA A 33 -10.77 25.57 27.14
N TRP A 34 -9.69 25.68 26.34
CA TRP A 34 -9.75 26.16 24.97
C TRP A 34 -10.60 25.25 24.07
N LEU A 35 -10.44 23.93 24.15
CA LEU A 35 -11.25 22.97 23.38
C LEU A 35 -12.74 23.06 23.74
N VAL A 36 -13.06 23.22 25.02
CA VAL A 36 -14.45 23.43 25.49
C VAL A 36 -15.01 24.76 24.96
N ALA A 37 -14.21 25.83 24.99
CA ALA A 37 -14.60 27.12 24.43
C ALA A 37 -14.82 27.04 22.91
N ALA A 38 -13.93 26.38 22.18
CA ALA A 38 -14.02 26.19 20.73
C ALA A 38 -15.28 25.38 20.35
N LEU A 39 -15.57 24.27 21.04
CA LEU A 39 -16.78 23.47 20.83
C LEU A 39 -18.06 24.27 21.13
N ASN A 40 -18.04 25.08 22.18
CA ASN A 40 -19.15 25.98 22.46
C ASN A 40 -19.28 27.03 21.35
N GLN A 41 -18.19 27.63 20.88
CA GLN A 41 -18.21 28.65 19.82
C GLN A 41 -18.74 28.07 18.50
N THR A 42 -18.40 26.82 18.15
CA THR A 42 -19.01 26.12 17.00
C THR A 42 -20.51 25.93 17.20
N ARG A 43 -20.97 25.52 18.40
CA ARG A 43 -22.40 25.44 18.73
C ARG A 43 -23.09 26.80 18.63
N TRP A 44 -22.45 27.88 19.09
CA TRP A 44 -22.99 29.24 19.00
C TRP A 44 -23.06 29.72 17.56
N GLN A 45 -22.05 29.43 16.72
CA GLN A 45 -22.06 29.74 15.28
C GLN A 45 -23.13 28.94 14.55
N SER A 46 -23.29 27.63 14.83
CA SER A 46 -24.41 26.83 14.31
C SER A 46 -25.77 27.40 14.71
N ARG A 47 -25.88 27.98 15.91
CA ARG A 47 -27.12 28.56 16.44
C ARG A 47 -27.40 29.97 15.87
N ALA A 48 -26.36 30.76 15.60
CA ALA A 48 -26.45 32.07 14.95
C ALA A 48 -26.72 31.96 13.43
N GLN A 49 -26.26 30.89 12.78
CA GLN A 49 -26.67 30.55 11.41
C GLN A 49 -28.12 30.06 11.32
N ALA A 50 -28.70 29.59 12.43
CA ALA A 50 -30.09 29.14 12.51
C ALA A 50 -31.09 30.29 12.80
N SER A 51 -30.63 31.49 13.21
CA SER A 51 -31.51 32.61 13.59
C SER A 51 -32.01 33.49 12.42
N THR A 52 -31.67 33.17 11.16
CA THR A 52 -32.18 33.88 9.97
C THR A 52 -33.40 33.22 9.30
N GLN A 53 -33.96 32.16 9.89
CA GLN A 53 -35.25 31.59 9.47
C GLN A 53 -36.21 31.52 10.67
N PRO A 54 -37.51 31.86 10.48
CA PRO A 54 -38.48 31.80 11.56
C PRO A 54 -38.66 30.35 12.04
N PRO A 55 -38.75 30.08 13.35
CA PRO A 55 -38.65 28.73 13.87
C PRO A 55 -39.97 27.97 13.67
N ALA A 56 -39.97 27.03 12.72
CA ALA A 56 -40.78 25.83 12.87
C ALA A 56 -40.10 24.95 13.93
N ALA A 57 -40.79 24.66 15.03
CA ALA A 57 -40.29 23.84 16.13
C ALA A 57 -39.81 22.46 15.64
N ALA A 58 -38.52 22.33 15.39
CA ALA A 58 -37.86 21.06 15.12
C ALA A 58 -37.20 20.58 16.43
N ALA A 59 -37.89 19.67 17.12
CA ALA A 59 -37.35 18.95 18.26
C ALA A 59 -36.03 18.25 17.87
N SER A 60 -35.05 18.32 18.77
CA SER A 60 -33.79 17.58 18.69
C SER A 60 -34.06 16.09 18.49
N ARG A 61 -33.58 15.55 17.37
CA ARG A 61 -33.63 14.12 17.07
C ARG A 61 -32.57 13.40 17.94
N PRO A 62 -32.95 12.40 18.76
CA PRO A 62 -31.99 11.52 19.40
C PRO A 62 -31.40 10.55 18.36
N GLU A 63 -30.08 10.32 18.40
CA GLU A 63 -29.37 9.39 17.49
C GLU A 63 -29.61 7.90 17.80
N THR A 64 -30.49 7.59 18.74
CA THR A 64 -31.10 6.26 18.88
C THR A 64 -32.53 6.44 19.40
N ALA A 65 -33.52 6.32 18.52
CA ALA A 65 -34.92 6.32 18.90
C ALA A 65 -35.39 4.87 19.16
N ALA A 66 -35.58 4.52 20.44
CA ALA A 66 -36.70 3.64 20.78
C ALA A 66 -37.97 4.46 20.49
N PRO A 67 -38.69 4.11 19.41
CA PRO A 67 -39.73 3.08 19.46
C PRO A 67 -39.56 2.11 18.29
N SER A 68 -38.55 1.23 18.35
CA SER A 68 -38.39 0.18 17.35
C SER A 68 -39.31 -1.01 17.62
N VAL A 69 -39.77 -1.25 18.86
CA VAL A 69 -40.58 -2.43 19.16
C VAL A 69 -42.03 -2.31 18.64
N GLN A 70 -42.68 -1.15 18.75
CA GLN A 70 -44.06 -0.97 18.26
C GLN A 70 -44.12 -0.96 16.73
N ASN A 71 -43.18 -0.27 16.05
CA ASN A 71 -43.11 -0.27 14.59
C ASN A 71 -42.65 -1.63 14.04
N VAL A 72 -41.74 -2.34 14.73
CA VAL A 72 -41.38 -3.72 14.37
C VAL A 72 -42.57 -4.66 14.62
N LEU A 73 -43.31 -4.54 15.72
CA LEU A 73 -44.51 -5.35 15.98
C LEU A 73 -45.65 -5.05 15.00
N LEU A 74 -45.82 -3.80 14.57
CA LEU A 74 -46.84 -3.42 13.58
C LEU A 74 -46.46 -3.90 12.17
N VAL A 75 -45.18 -3.77 11.78
CA VAL A 75 -44.67 -4.28 10.50
C VAL A 75 -44.66 -5.80 10.49
N LEU A 76 -44.21 -6.45 11.57
CA LEU A 76 -44.25 -7.90 11.74
C LEU A 76 -45.70 -8.41 11.75
N GLY A 77 -46.62 -7.69 12.41
CA GLY A 77 -48.05 -7.98 12.41
C GLY A 77 -48.68 -7.85 11.02
N GLY A 78 -48.35 -6.80 10.26
CA GLY A 78 -48.77 -6.64 8.87
C GLY A 78 -48.18 -7.69 7.92
N VAL A 79 -46.91 -8.06 8.11
CA VAL A 79 -46.24 -9.14 7.37
C VAL A 79 -46.86 -10.50 7.71
N LEU A 80 -47.14 -10.78 8.99
CA LEU A 80 -47.82 -12.02 9.40
C LEU A 80 -49.26 -12.10 8.90
N LEU A 81 -50.00 -10.97 8.88
CA LEU A 81 -51.37 -10.94 8.35
C LEU A 81 -51.41 -11.13 6.83
N THR A 82 -50.45 -10.54 6.10
CA THR A 82 -50.29 -10.75 4.65
C THR A 82 -49.84 -12.17 4.34
N LEU A 83 -48.93 -12.75 5.13
CA LEU A 83 -48.57 -14.18 5.05
C LEU A 83 -49.76 -15.08 5.36
N ALA A 84 -50.57 -14.77 6.38
CA ALA A 84 -51.78 -15.52 6.71
C ALA A 84 -52.83 -15.44 5.60
N ALA A 85 -53.02 -14.27 4.97
CA ALA A 85 -53.87 -14.11 3.80
C ALA A 85 -53.33 -14.87 2.57
N ALA A 86 -52.00 -14.87 2.36
CA ALA A 86 -51.34 -15.64 1.31
C ALA A 86 -51.47 -17.16 1.54
N VAL A 87 -51.30 -17.64 2.76
CA VAL A 87 -51.49 -19.06 3.12
C VAL A 87 -52.96 -19.45 3.03
N PHE A 88 -53.89 -18.61 3.47
CA PHE A 88 -55.33 -18.86 3.33
C PHE A 88 -55.73 -18.95 1.85
N THR A 89 -55.17 -18.11 0.98
CA THR A 89 -55.40 -18.17 -0.47
C THR A 89 -54.74 -19.37 -1.15
N LEU A 90 -53.59 -19.83 -0.66
CA LEU A 90 -52.87 -21.00 -1.18
C LEU A 90 -53.40 -22.35 -0.67
N VAL A 91 -53.93 -22.41 0.56
CA VAL A 91 -54.28 -23.68 1.26
C VAL A 91 -55.78 -23.94 1.32
N SER A 92 -56.65 -22.93 1.28
CA SER A 92 -58.10 -23.12 1.36
C SER A 92 -58.72 -23.45 0.00
N TRP A 93 -58.44 -24.67 -0.50
CA TRP A 93 -58.84 -25.11 -1.84
C TRP A 93 -60.00 -26.12 -1.90
N GLY A 94 -60.61 -26.51 -0.78
CA GLY A 94 -61.45 -27.71 -0.78
C GLY A 94 -62.89 -27.62 -1.33
N HIS A 95 -63.55 -26.45 -1.38
CA HIS A 95 -65.04 -26.45 -1.51
C HIS A 95 -65.67 -25.27 -2.29
N MET A 96 -64.99 -24.13 -2.46
CA MET A 96 -65.54 -22.97 -3.17
C MET A 96 -65.07 -22.93 -4.63
N GLY A 97 -65.95 -22.62 -5.59
CA GLY A 97 -65.56 -22.40 -6.99
C GLY A 97 -64.66 -21.17 -7.19
N ILE A 98 -63.94 -21.11 -8.32
CA ILE A 98 -62.99 -20.04 -8.68
C ILE A 98 -63.61 -18.64 -8.57
N ALA A 99 -64.84 -18.47 -9.07
CA ALA A 99 -65.56 -17.20 -9.03
C ALA A 99 -65.93 -16.75 -7.60
N GLY A 100 -66.29 -17.69 -6.72
CA GLY A 100 -66.64 -17.39 -5.32
C GLY A 100 -65.44 -16.90 -4.51
N ARG A 101 -64.26 -17.47 -4.75
CA ARG A 101 -63.02 -17.06 -4.07
C ARG A 101 -62.54 -15.68 -4.53
N ALA A 102 -62.61 -15.40 -5.83
CA ALA A 102 -62.27 -14.09 -6.38
C ALA A 102 -63.20 -12.98 -5.88
N LEU A 103 -64.50 -13.27 -5.74
CA LEU A 103 -65.48 -12.33 -5.15
C LEU A 103 -65.19 -12.04 -3.67
N VAL A 104 -64.88 -13.07 -2.88
CA VAL A 104 -64.55 -12.90 -1.45
C VAL A 104 -63.25 -12.12 -1.28
N LEU A 105 -62.20 -12.44 -2.05
CA LEU A 105 -60.95 -11.68 -1.99
C LEU A 105 -61.16 -10.22 -2.41
N GLY A 106 -61.82 -9.99 -3.55
CA GLY A 106 -62.11 -8.65 -4.04
C GLY A 106 -62.97 -7.82 -3.07
N ALA A 107 -63.93 -8.44 -2.39
CA ALA A 107 -64.72 -7.78 -1.35
C ALA A 107 -63.88 -7.38 -0.13
N VAL A 108 -62.96 -8.24 0.31
CA VAL A 108 -62.02 -7.95 1.40
C VAL A 108 -61.02 -6.85 0.99
N THR A 109 -60.52 -6.88 -0.24
CA THR A 109 -59.62 -5.84 -0.77
C THR A 109 -60.33 -4.49 -0.88
N LEU A 110 -61.58 -4.46 -1.37
CA LEU A 110 -62.37 -3.23 -1.41
C LEU A 110 -62.66 -2.68 0.00
N ALA A 111 -63.02 -3.55 0.95
CA ALA A 111 -63.27 -3.14 2.34
C ALA A 111 -62.00 -2.57 2.99
N THR A 112 -60.84 -3.18 2.75
CA THR A 112 -59.55 -2.72 3.28
C THR A 112 -59.06 -1.43 2.60
N LEU A 113 -59.33 -1.21 1.31
CA LEU A 113 -59.03 0.06 0.63
C LEU A 113 -60.01 1.20 0.96
N ALA A 114 -61.25 0.88 1.39
CA ALA A 114 -62.24 1.85 1.84
C ALA A 114 -62.06 2.29 3.30
N ALA A 115 -61.57 1.41 4.17
CA ALA A 115 -61.35 1.70 5.59
C ALA A 115 -60.44 2.92 5.89
N PRO A 116 -59.34 3.17 5.15
CA PRO A 116 -58.51 4.37 5.31
C PRO A 116 -59.29 5.68 5.16
N VAL A 117 -60.32 5.72 4.32
CA VAL A 117 -61.17 6.92 4.13
C VAL A 117 -61.92 7.28 5.43
N ALA A 118 -62.50 6.28 6.10
CA ALA A 118 -63.18 6.48 7.37
C ALA A 118 -62.20 6.81 8.51
N LEU A 119 -61.02 6.19 8.52
CA LEU A 119 -59.97 6.42 9.52
C LEU A 119 -59.34 7.82 9.40
N LEU A 120 -59.16 8.33 8.17
CA LEU A 120 -58.69 9.68 7.93
C LEU A 120 -59.70 10.73 8.37
N LYS A 121 -61.01 10.50 8.16
CA LYS A 121 -62.09 11.35 8.70
C LYS A 121 -62.09 11.40 10.23
N ARG A 122 -61.57 10.36 10.89
CA ARG A 122 -61.43 10.26 12.35
C ARG A 122 -60.06 10.72 12.87
N GLY A 123 -59.16 11.21 12.01
CA GLY A 123 -57.82 11.70 12.38
C GLY A 123 -56.74 10.63 12.62
N LEU A 124 -57.04 9.34 12.39
CA LEU A 124 -56.14 8.21 12.68
C LEU A 124 -55.18 7.90 11.52
N ARG A 125 -54.20 8.79 11.26
CA ARG A 125 -53.32 8.72 10.08
C ARG A 125 -52.41 7.49 10.02
N SER A 126 -51.76 7.11 11.13
CA SER A 126 -50.81 5.97 11.14
C SER A 126 -51.49 4.63 10.86
N THR A 127 -52.67 4.42 11.46
CA THR A 127 -53.49 3.23 11.22
C THR A 127 -54.04 3.23 9.79
N ALA A 128 -54.47 4.39 9.27
CA ALA A 128 -54.91 4.51 7.88
C ALA A 128 -53.79 4.16 6.88
N GLU A 129 -52.53 4.53 7.14
CA GLU A 129 -51.38 4.13 6.30
C GLU A 129 -51.09 2.64 6.36
N SER A 130 -51.19 2.03 7.54
CA SER A 130 -50.96 0.58 7.71
C SER A 130 -52.04 -0.24 6.98
N VAL A 131 -53.30 0.17 7.11
CA VAL A 131 -54.44 -0.48 6.43
C VAL A 131 -54.39 -0.21 4.92
N ALA A 132 -53.99 0.98 4.49
CA ALA A 132 -53.77 1.26 3.06
C ALA A 132 -52.63 0.39 2.49
N GLY A 133 -51.51 0.23 3.20
CA GLY A 133 -50.42 -0.65 2.82
C GLY A 133 -50.87 -2.12 2.68
N LEU A 134 -51.70 -2.60 3.61
CA LEU A 134 -52.33 -3.92 3.51
C LEU A 134 -53.25 -4.02 2.28
N GLY A 135 -54.08 -3.02 2.03
CA GLY A 135 -54.96 -2.98 0.86
C GLY A 135 -54.19 -3.03 -0.46
N LEU A 136 -53.06 -2.30 -0.57
CA LEU A 136 -52.17 -2.37 -1.74
C LEU A 136 -51.57 -3.77 -1.89
N ALA A 137 -51.09 -4.40 -0.81
CA ALA A 137 -50.59 -5.78 -0.86
C ALA A 137 -51.66 -6.79 -1.31
N LEU A 138 -52.90 -6.63 -0.84
CA LEU A 138 -54.03 -7.46 -1.27
C LEU A 138 -54.33 -7.30 -2.77
N THR A 139 -54.19 -6.10 -3.35
CA THR A 139 -54.35 -5.94 -4.82
C THR A 139 -53.29 -6.69 -5.64
N VAL A 140 -52.07 -6.88 -5.10
CA VAL A 140 -51.06 -7.74 -5.75
C VAL A 140 -51.49 -9.21 -5.67
N LEU A 141 -52.02 -9.63 -4.53
CA LEU A 141 -52.54 -10.98 -4.33
C LEU A 141 -53.76 -11.25 -5.22
N ASP A 142 -54.64 -10.26 -5.40
CA ASP A 142 -55.78 -10.33 -6.33
C ASP A 142 -55.31 -10.54 -7.77
N ALA A 143 -54.28 -9.83 -8.22
CA ALA A 143 -53.70 -10.02 -9.55
C ALA A 143 -53.11 -11.43 -9.71
N TYR A 144 -52.38 -11.93 -8.71
CA TYR A 144 -51.86 -13.31 -8.74
C TYR A 144 -52.99 -14.35 -8.75
N ALA A 145 -54.01 -14.18 -7.91
CA ALA A 145 -55.15 -15.08 -7.83
C ALA A 145 -55.94 -15.09 -9.15
N LEU A 146 -56.10 -13.94 -9.81
CA LEU A 146 -56.73 -13.82 -11.12
C LEU A 146 -55.93 -14.59 -12.20
N HIS A 147 -54.61 -14.47 -12.19
CA HIS A 147 -53.75 -15.25 -13.09
C HIS A 147 -53.89 -16.75 -12.85
N ALA A 148 -53.70 -17.20 -11.61
CA ALA A 148 -53.72 -18.61 -11.26
C ALA A 148 -55.08 -19.28 -11.52
N ALA A 149 -56.17 -18.54 -11.37
CA ALA A 149 -57.51 -19.12 -11.40
C ALA A 149 -58.24 -18.96 -12.75
N ALA A 150 -58.02 -17.86 -13.49
CA ALA A 150 -58.76 -17.56 -14.72
C ALA A 150 -57.89 -17.39 -15.97
N LEU A 151 -56.59 -17.11 -15.82
CA LEU A 151 -55.68 -16.78 -16.92
C LEU A 151 -54.41 -17.63 -16.91
N SER A 152 -54.47 -18.84 -16.36
CA SER A 152 -53.30 -19.72 -16.18
C SER A 152 -52.67 -20.20 -17.49
N GLY A 153 -53.40 -20.09 -18.61
CA GLY A 153 -52.90 -20.35 -19.96
C GLY A 153 -52.19 -19.17 -20.64
N THR A 154 -52.12 -18.01 -19.98
CA THR A 154 -51.39 -16.83 -20.50
C THR A 154 -49.94 -16.83 -20.01
N ASP A 155 -49.03 -16.23 -20.77
CA ASP A 155 -47.65 -16.07 -20.32
C ASP A 155 -47.61 -15.28 -18.99
N GLY A 156 -47.10 -15.93 -17.94
CA GLY A 156 -47.04 -15.36 -16.60
C GLY A 156 -46.19 -14.09 -16.52
N THR A 157 -45.15 -13.97 -17.36
CA THR A 157 -44.29 -12.77 -17.36
C THR A 157 -44.96 -11.59 -18.05
N GLY A 158 -45.61 -11.82 -19.20
CA GLY A 158 -46.44 -10.82 -19.87
C GLY A 158 -47.65 -10.39 -19.02
N TYR A 159 -48.29 -11.34 -18.34
CA TYR A 159 -49.36 -11.03 -17.37
C TYR A 159 -48.83 -10.14 -16.25
N ALA A 160 -47.70 -10.49 -15.62
CA ALA A 160 -47.10 -9.68 -14.55
C ALA A 160 -46.73 -8.26 -15.02
N ALA A 161 -46.27 -8.09 -16.27
CA ALA A 161 -46.02 -6.78 -16.87
C ALA A 161 -47.29 -5.92 -16.95
N THR A 162 -48.38 -6.50 -17.45
CA THR A 162 -49.67 -5.81 -17.55
C THR A 162 -50.27 -5.53 -16.16
N ALA A 163 -50.21 -6.49 -15.24
CA ALA A 163 -50.69 -6.35 -13.88
C ALA A 163 -49.93 -5.25 -13.12
N SER A 164 -48.59 -5.20 -13.22
CA SER A 164 -47.79 -4.13 -12.62
C SER A 164 -48.12 -2.76 -13.21
N ALA A 165 -48.34 -2.64 -14.53
CA ALA A 165 -48.77 -1.39 -15.14
C ALA A 165 -50.14 -0.92 -14.61
N VAL A 166 -51.12 -1.85 -14.52
CA VAL A 166 -52.45 -1.56 -13.98
C VAL A 166 -52.40 -1.20 -12.48
N LEU A 167 -51.59 -1.91 -11.69
CA LEU A 167 -51.39 -1.60 -10.27
C LEU A 167 -50.73 -0.23 -10.08
N ALA A 168 -49.73 0.11 -10.88
CA ALA A 168 -49.09 1.43 -10.84
C ALA A 168 -50.10 2.56 -11.13
N VAL A 169 -50.98 2.39 -12.12
CA VAL A 169 -52.03 3.37 -12.46
C VAL A 169 -53.08 3.46 -11.35
N THR A 170 -53.58 2.33 -10.87
CA THR A 170 -54.62 2.29 -9.83
C THR A 170 -54.12 2.84 -8.49
N TRP A 171 -52.89 2.53 -8.09
CA TRP A 171 -52.27 3.07 -6.88
C TRP A 171 -51.95 4.56 -7.00
N SER A 172 -51.55 5.03 -8.20
CA SER A 172 -51.39 6.46 -8.48
C SER A 172 -52.73 7.20 -8.37
N ALA A 173 -53.79 6.65 -8.98
CA ALA A 173 -55.14 7.21 -8.88
C ALA A 173 -55.65 7.24 -7.44
N TYR A 174 -55.41 6.17 -6.67
CA TYR A 174 -55.75 6.09 -5.25
C TYR A 174 -54.99 7.11 -4.39
N GLY A 175 -53.71 7.33 -4.67
CA GLY A 175 -52.90 8.33 -3.97
C GLY A 175 -53.23 9.78 -4.33
N LEU A 176 -53.79 10.04 -5.51
CA LEU A 176 -54.16 11.38 -6.00
C LEU A 176 -55.61 11.77 -5.68
N LEU A 177 -56.45 10.83 -5.25
CA LEU A 177 -57.83 11.10 -4.85
C LEU A 177 -57.88 12.09 -3.66
N PRO A 178 -58.74 13.14 -3.69
CA PRO A 178 -58.75 14.20 -2.67
C PRO A 178 -58.94 13.69 -1.23
N VAL A 179 -59.65 12.56 -1.10
CA VAL A 179 -60.01 11.94 0.17
C VAL A 179 -58.85 11.16 0.79
N THR A 180 -57.91 10.68 -0.02
CA THR A 180 -56.81 9.79 0.35
C THR A 180 -55.43 10.42 0.13
N ALA A 181 -55.37 11.64 -0.42
CA ALA A 181 -54.14 12.42 -0.64
C ALA A 181 -53.31 12.69 0.64
N ALA A 182 -53.91 12.49 1.82
CA ALA A 182 -53.21 12.57 3.09
C ALA A 182 -52.31 11.34 3.38
N LEU A 183 -52.45 10.24 2.62
CA LEU A 183 -51.62 9.04 2.74
C LEU A 183 -50.29 9.23 2.01
N ARG A 184 -49.17 8.88 2.65
CA ARG A 184 -47.82 9.04 2.06
C ARG A 184 -47.32 7.81 1.31
N LEU A 185 -47.90 6.64 1.58
CA LEU A 185 -47.45 5.33 1.09
C LEU A 185 -47.92 4.96 -0.35
N PRO A 186 -49.13 5.33 -0.83
CA PRO A 186 -49.61 4.90 -2.15
C PRO A 186 -48.75 5.35 -3.34
N LEU A 187 -48.36 6.63 -3.36
CA LEU A 187 -47.57 7.20 -4.46
C LEU A 187 -46.14 6.61 -4.60
N PRO A 188 -45.34 6.43 -3.53
CA PRO A 188 -44.04 5.77 -3.66
C PRO A 188 -44.17 4.28 -4.05
N CYS A 189 -45.20 3.58 -3.57
CA CYS A 189 -45.48 2.20 -4.00
C CYS A 189 -45.88 2.14 -5.48
N ALA A 190 -46.70 3.08 -5.95
CA ALA A 190 -47.09 3.18 -7.36
C ALA A 190 -45.88 3.37 -8.26
N LEU A 191 -44.96 4.26 -7.88
CA LEU A 191 -43.72 4.48 -8.62
C LEU A 191 -42.81 3.24 -8.61
N ALA A 192 -42.66 2.57 -7.46
CA ALA A 192 -41.87 1.36 -7.37
C ALA A 192 -42.41 0.26 -8.31
N VAL A 193 -43.73 0.08 -8.36
CA VAL A 193 -44.33 -0.90 -9.28
C VAL A 193 -44.24 -0.43 -10.74
N ALA A 194 -44.26 0.87 -11.02
CA ALA A 194 -44.09 1.42 -12.37
C ALA A 194 -42.70 1.16 -12.99
N GLN A 195 -41.71 0.70 -12.22
CA GLN A 195 -40.38 0.38 -12.71
C GLN A 195 -40.28 -1.00 -13.39
N PHE A 196 -41.26 -1.89 -13.15
CA PHE A 196 -41.25 -3.27 -13.65
C PHE A 196 -41.86 -3.51 -15.04
N PRO A 197 -42.89 -2.79 -15.53
CA PRO A 197 -43.60 -3.13 -16.77
C PRO A 197 -42.71 -3.25 -17.99
N LEU A 198 -41.81 -2.29 -18.23
CA LEU A 198 -40.91 -2.32 -19.40
C LEU A 198 -39.94 -3.50 -19.36
N LEU A 199 -39.43 -3.84 -18.17
CA LEU A 199 -38.54 -4.99 -17.98
C LEU A 199 -39.29 -6.30 -18.19
N LEU A 200 -40.46 -6.46 -17.57
CA LEU A 200 -41.27 -7.67 -17.66
C LEU A 200 -41.81 -7.88 -19.08
N TRP A 201 -42.19 -6.82 -19.79
CA TRP A 201 -42.56 -6.93 -21.21
C TRP A 201 -41.39 -7.35 -22.09
N ALA A 202 -40.19 -6.81 -21.85
CA ALA A 202 -38.99 -7.23 -22.58
C ALA A 202 -38.69 -8.72 -22.34
N LEU A 203 -38.85 -9.21 -21.11
CA LEU A 203 -38.69 -10.62 -20.76
C LEU A 203 -39.77 -11.51 -21.39
N SER A 204 -41.03 -11.06 -21.41
CA SER A 204 -42.15 -11.80 -22.02
C SER A 204 -42.02 -11.97 -23.53
N ALA A 205 -41.40 -11.00 -24.20
CA ALA A 205 -41.17 -11.04 -25.64
C ALA A 205 -39.91 -11.84 -26.02
N ASP A 206 -39.27 -12.51 -25.05
CA ASP A 206 -37.95 -13.14 -25.17
C ASP A 206 -36.92 -12.20 -25.83
N ALA A 207 -36.99 -10.92 -25.44
CA ALA A 207 -36.20 -9.89 -26.09
C ALA A 207 -34.73 -10.05 -25.69
N GLY A 208 -33.84 -9.99 -26.69
CA GLY A 208 -32.40 -10.12 -26.45
C GLY A 208 -31.82 -9.08 -25.48
N ALA A 209 -30.61 -9.32 -24.99
CA ALA A 209 -29.96 -8.52 -23.95
C ALA A 209 -29.92 -7.00 -24.24
N TYR A 210 -29.85 -6.58 -25.52
CA TYR A 210 -29.93 -5.17 -25.93
C TYR A 210 -31.29 -4.51 -25.60
N ALA A 211 -32.39 -5.24 -25.78
CA ALA A 211 -33.73 -4.73 -25.50
C ALA A 211 -33.99 -4.65 -23.98
N ILE A 212 -33.51 -5.63 -23.22
CA ILE A 212 -33.59 -5.63 -21.75
C ILE A 212 -32.79 -4.44 -21.16
N THR A 213 -31.58 -4.21 -21.64
CA THR A 213 -30.75 -3.07 -21.22
C THR A 213 -31.35 -1.73 -21.64
N ALA A 214 -31.94 -1.65 -22.84
CA ALA A 214 -32.71 -0.47 -23.26
C ALA A 214 -33.90 -0.20 -22.34
N ALA A 215 -34.68 -1.23 -21.99
CA ALA A 215 -35.82 -1.11 -21.08
C ALA A 215 -35.40 -0.56 -19.72
N LEU A 216 -34.31 -1.07 -19.14
CA LEU A 216 -33.75 -0.57 -17.87
C LEU A 216 -33.31 0.90 -17.96
N LEU A 217 -32.64 1.30 -19.04
CA LEU A 217 -32.21 2.69 -19.23
C LEU A 217 -33.38 3.63 -19.47
N VAL A 218 -34.41 3.21 -20.21
CA VAL A 218 -35.63 4.00 -20.40
C VAL A 218 -36.35 4.20 -19.07
N THR A 219 -36.51 3.15 -18.25
CA THR A 219 -37.05 3.26 -16.89
C THR A 219 -36.23 4.24 -16.04
N ALA A 220 -34.90 4.15 -16.07
CA ALA A 220 -34.02 5.07 -15.36
C ALA A 220 -34.17 6.52 -15.83
N GLY A 221 -34.36 6.73 -17.14
CA GLY A 221 -34.60 8.04 -17.72
C GLY A 221 -35.94 8.64 -17.26
N LEU A 222 -36.99 7.84 -17.17
CA LEU A 222 -38.29 8.25 -16.65
C LEU A 222 -38.21 8.60 -15.16
N ASP A 223 -37.50 7.80 -14.36
CA ASP A 223 -37.25 8.10 -12.95
C ASP A 223 -36.42 9.38 -12.77
N ALA A 224 -35.38 9.59 -13.59
CA ALA A 224 -34.60 10.83 -13.58
C ALA A 224 -35.43 12.07 -13.95
N LEU A 225 -36.36 11.94 -14.89
CA LEU A 225 -37.34 12.99 -15.23
C LEU A 225 -38.30 13.24 -14.06
N ALA A 226 -38.76 12.20 -13.37
CA ALA A 226 -39.60 12.33 -12.18
C ALA A 226 -38.84 13.05 -11.05
N VAL A 227 -37.57 12.70 -10.80
CA VAL A 227 -36.70 13.41 -9.84
C VAL A 227 -36.56 14.89 -10.18
N ALA A 228 -36.46 15.23 -11.47
CA ALA A 228 -36.34 16.62 -11.90
C ALA A 228 -37.64 17.44 -11.72
N ARG A 229 -38.81 16.78 -11.70
CA ARG A 229 -40.11 17.44 -11.52
C ARG A 229 -40.57 17.49 -10.05
N LEU A 230 -40.10 16.56 -9.22
CA LEU A 230 -40.49 16.44 -7.81
C LEU A 230 -39.52 17.22 -6.90
N THR A 231 -40.05 18.13 -6.08
CA THR A 231 -39.23 19.00 -5.22
C THR A 231 -38.76 18.30 -3.93
N ALA A 232 -39.64 17.55 -3.27
CA ALA A 232 -39.33 16.77 -2.05
C ALA A 232 -40.36 15.68 -1.77
N GLY A 233 -40.01 14.70 -0.92
CA GLY A 233 -40.95 13.68 -0.42
C GLY A 233 -40.55 12.23 -0.72
N ALA A 234 -41.31 11.27 -0.17
CA ALA A 234 -41.04 9.84 -0.30
C ALA A 234 -40.99 9.36 -1.77
N VAL A 235 -41.82 9.95 -2.63
CA VAL A 235 -41.87 9.67 -4.08
C VAL A 235 -40.56 10.04 -4.78
N ARG A 236 -39.90 11.12 -4.34
CA ARG A 236 -38.60 11.52 -4.88
C ARG A 236 -37.51 10.54 -4.45
N ILE A 237 -37.59 10.00 -3.23
CA ILE A 237 -36.64 8.99 -2.74
C ILE A 237 -36.76 7.70 -3.56
N THR A 238 -37.98 7.23 -3.82
CA THR A 238 -38.22 6.05 -4.68
C THR A 238 -37.77 6.28 -6.12
N ALA A 239 -37.96 7.50 -6.66
CA ALA A 239 -37.48 7.85 -8.00
C ALA A 239 -35.94 7.89 -8.07
N VAL A 240 -35.27 8.41 -7.04
CA VAL A 240 -33.80 8.40 -6.97
C VAL A 240 -33.28 6.96 -6.84
N ALA A 241 -33.88 6.15 -5.97
CA ALA A 241 -33.50 4.74 -5.82
C ALA A 241 -33.71 3.95 -7.12
N GLY A 242 -34.82 4.19 -7.81
CA GLY A 242 -35.13 3.64 -9.13
C GLY A 242 -34.13 4.05 -10.19
N ALA A 243 -33.87 5.35 -10.35
CA ALA A 243 -32.93 5.88 -11.32
C ALA A 243 -31.52 5.31 -11.14
N TYR A 244 -31.03 5.19 -9.89
CA TYR A 244 -29.73 4.59 -9.61
C TYR A 244 -29.72 3.08 -9.77
N GLY A 245 -30.77 2.37 -9.33
CA GLY A 245 -30.87 0.93 -9.43
C GLY A 245 -30.99 0.45 -10.87
N THR A 246 -32.00 0.93 -11.59
CA THR A 246 -32.25 0.57 -12.99
C THR A 246 -31.20 1.17 -13.92
N GLY A 247 -30.77 2.41 -13.68
CA GLY A 247 -29.72 3.07 -14.47
C GLY A 247 -28.35 2.44 -14.28
N GLY A 248 -28.01 2.04 -13.04
CA GLY A 248 -26.79 1.31 -12.73
C GLY A 248 -26.75 -0.05 -13.43
N TRP A 249 -27.82 -0.84 -13.32
CA TRP A 249 -27.92 -2.12 -14.02
C TRP A 249 -27.91 -1.98 -15.54
N GLY A 250 -28.62 -0.99 -16.08
CA GLY A 250 -28.65 -0.69 -17.51
C GLY A 250 -27.27 -0.28 -18.05
N ALA A 251 -26.54 0.57 -17.33
CA ALA A 251 -25.20 0.99 -17.70
C ALA A 251 -24.18 -0.16 -17.61
N LEU A 252 -24.25 -0.99 -16.58
CA LEU A 252 -23.42 -2.19 -16.45
C LEU A 252 -23.70 -3.20 -17.57
N GLY A 253 -24.98 -3.44 -17.88
CA GLY A 253 -25.38 -4.30 -18.99
C GLY A 253 -24.90 -3.77 -20.34
N ALA A 254 -25.04 -2.47 -20.59
CA ALA A 254 -24.52 -1.84 -21.81
C ALA A 254 -22.98 -1.93 -21.90
N GLY A 255 -22.28 -1.77 -20.78
CA GLY A 255 -20.82 -1.97 -20.70
C GLY A 255 -20.41 -3.42 -20.99
N TRP A 256 -21.13 -4.38 -20.43
CA TRP A 256 -20.91 -5.80 -20.69
C TRP A 256 -21.12 -6.16 -22.17
N LEU A 257 -22.19 -5.64 -22.79
CA LEU A 257 -22.46 -5.82 -24.22
C LEU A 257 -21.37 -5.20 -25.10
N SER A 258 -20.82 -4.04 -24.69
CA SER A 258 -19.70 -3.40 -25.40
C SER A 258 -18.42 -4.24 -25.34
N LEU A 259 -18.13 -4.86 -24.19
CA LEU A 259 -16.96 -5.72 -24.00
C LEU A 259 -17.08 -7.08 -24.72
N THR A 260 -18.29 -7.61 -24.84
CA THR A 260 -18.57 -8.92 -25.45
C THR A 260 -18.98 -8.84 -26.91
N ALA A 261 -19.10 -7.64 -27.49
CA ALA A 261 -19.44 -7.44 -28.89
C ALA A 261 -18.43 -8.13 -29.83
N GLY A 262 -18.94 -9.05 -30.65
CA GLY A 262 -18.14 -9.80 -31.63
C GLY A 262 -17.88 -9.06 -32.94
N GLY A 263 -18.53 -7.91 -33.16
CA GLY A 263 -18.38 -7.12 -34.38
C GLY A 263 -18.85 -5.66 -34.25
N PRO A 264 -18.62 -4.84 -35.30
CA PRO A 264 -18.88 -3.40 -35.25
C PRO A 264 -20.35 -3.03 -35.12
N ALA A 265 -21.26 -3.84 -35.70
CA ALA A 265 -22.69 -3.64 -35.56
C ALA A 265 -23.15 -3.79 -34.10
N ASP A 266 -22.69 -4.83 -33.42
CA ASP A 266 -23.01 -5.09 -32.00
C ASP A 266 -22.38 -4.05 -31.07
N ALA A 267 -21.13 -3.67 -31.34
CA ALA A 267 -20.45 -2.60 -30.61
C ALA A 267 -21.17 -1.24 -30.78
N SER A 268 -21.71 -0.95 -31.97
CA SER A 268 -22.49 0.28 -32.22
C SER A 268 -23.80 0.31 -31.44
N ARG A 269 -24.49 -0.85 -31.32
CA ARG A 269 -25.72 -0.99 -30.53
C ARG A 269 -25.44 -0.82 -29.04
N ALA A 270 -24.39 -1.47 -28.53
CA ALA A 270 -23.95 -1.30 -27.14
C ALA A 270 -23.50 0.14 -26.86
N GLY A 271 -22.78 0.76 -27.80
CA GLY A 271 -22.38 2.15 -27.76
C GLY A 271 -23.57 3.11 -27.69
N ALA A 272 -24.62 2.87 -28.47
CA ALA A 272 -25.86 3.66 -28.42
C ALA A 272 -26.53 3.61 -27.02
N LEU A 273 -26.54 2.44 -26.38
CA LEU A 273 -27.06 2.28 -25.01
C LEU A 273 -26.19 3.00 -23.97
N LEU A 274 -24.86 2.94 -24.09
CA LEU A 274 -23.95 3.69 -23.23
C LEU A 274 -24.09 5.22 -23.42
N LEU A 275 -24.31 5.68 -24.65
CA LEU A 275 -24.61 7.09 -24.94
C LEU A 275 -25.97 7.51 -24.38
N LEU A 276 -26.98 6.63 -24.42
CA LEU A 276 -28.28 6.88 -23.77
C LEU A 276 -28.10 7.03 -22.25
N ALA A 277 -27.34 6.14 -21.61
CA ALA A 277 -27.01 6.22 -20.19
C ALA A 277 -26.27 7.53 -19.86
N ALA A 278 -25.30 7.93 -20.70
CA ALA A 278 -24.59 9.19 -20.56
C ALA A 278 -25.52 10.41 -20.71
N ALA A 279 -26.46 10.37 -21.65
CA ALA A 279 -27.44 11.44 -21.85
C ALA A 279 -28.38 11.59 -20.64
N ILE A 280 -28.81 10.49 -20.04
CA ILE A 280 -29.62 10.49 -18.80
C ILE A 280 -28.81 11.11 -17.65
N ALA A 281 -27.57 10.67 -17.45
CA ALA A 281 -26.70 11.21 -16.40
C ALA A 281 -26.42 12.71 -16.58
N LEU A 282 -26.18 13.18 -17.81
CA LEU A 282 -26.01 14.61 -18.13
C LEU A 282 -27.30 15.41 -17.94
N GLY A 283 -28.45 14.84 -18.33
CA GLY A 283 -29.77 15.45 -18.11
C GLY A 283 -30.07 15.64 -16.63
N ALA A 284 -29.71 14.64 -15.80
CA ALA A 284 -29.82 14.71 -14.35
C ALA A 284 -28.82 15.71 -13.75
N ALA A 285 -27.56 15.74 -14.23
CA ALA A 285 -26.54 16.68 -13.76
C ALA A 285 -26.93 18.15 -13.98
N ARG A 286 -27.61 18.46 -15.10
CA ARG A 286 -28.06 19.81 -15.42
C ARG A 286 -29.25 20.30 -14.59
N ARG A 287 -30.07 19.38 -14.07
CA ARG A 287 -31.31 19.69 -13.35
C ARG A 287 -31.25 19.40 -11.84
N GLY A 288 -30.20 18.72 -11.38
CA GLY A 288 -30.05 18.28 -10.00
C GLY A 288 -29.59 19.38 -9.05
N PRO A 289 -30.03 19.37 -7.77
CA PRO A 289 -29.56 20.32 -6.78
C PRO A 289 -28.15 19.95 -6.30
N GLY A 290 -27.19 20.87 -6.45
CA GLY A 290 -25.87 20.79 -5.83
C GLY A 290 -24.70 20.46 -6.77
N VAL A 291 -23.59 21.17 -6.56
CA VAL A 291 -22.37 21.11 -7.38
C VAL A 291 -21.69 19.73 -7.33
N THR A 292 -21.66 19.08 -6.17
CA THR A 292 -20.99 17.78 -5.97
C THR A 292 -21.70 16.61 -6.65
N HIS A 293 -23.03 16.60 -6.62
CA HIS A 293 -23.83 15.59 -7.29
C HIS A 293 -23.75 15.71 -8.81
N ALA A 294 -23.80 16.96 -9.32
CA ALA A 294 -23.60 17.26 -10.73
C ALA A 294 -22.20 16.86 -11.22
N LEU A 295 -21.16 17.03 -10.38
CA LEU A 295 -19.80 16.59 -10.68
C LEU A 295 -19.74 15.06 -10.85
N GLY A 296 -20.29 14.28 -9.91
CA GLY A 296 -20.31 12.82 -10.00
C GLY A 296 -21.04 12.29 -11.23
N LEU A 297 -22.19 12.89 -11.56
CA LEU A 297 -22.95 12.56 -12.77
C LEU A 297 -22.23 12.97 -14.07
N ALA A 298 -21.48 14.08 -14.06
CA ALA A 298 -20.67 14.48 -15.21
C ALA A 298 -19.44 13.55 -15.41
N ILE A 299 -18.81 13.09 -14.33
CA ILE A 299 -17.71 12.10 -14.41
C ILE A 299 -18.23 10.79 -15.02
N THR A 300 -19.33 10.26 -14.47
CA THR A 300 -19.95 9.02 -14.96
C THR A 300 -20.37 9.14 -16.42
N ALA A 301 -20.99 10.25 -16.83
CA ALA A 301 -21.31 10.50 -18.23
C ALA A 301 -20.07 10.53 -19.13
N GLY A 302 -18.98 11.18 -18.71
CA GLY A 302 -17.72 11.19 -19.46
C GLY A 302 -17.14 9.79 -19.65
N LEU A 303 -17.14 8.97 -18.60
CA LEU A 303 -16.67 7.58 -18.66
C LEU A 303 -17.54 6.71 -19.58
N LEU A 304 -18.87 6.89 -19.54
CA LEU A 304 -19.80 6.19 -20.43
C LEU A 304 -19.61 6.57 -21.90
N VAL A 305 -19.35 7.85 -22.20
CA VAL A 305 -19.01 8.31 -23.56
C VAL A 305 -17.71 7.68 -24.06
N VAL A 306 -16.68 7.60 -23.20
CA VAL A 306 -15.41 6.94 -23.55
C VAL A 306 -15.60 5.45 -23.79
N ALA A 307 -16.37 4.78 -22.93
CA ALA A 307 -16.68 3.36 -23.10
C ALA A 307 -17.50 3.09 -24.38
N ALA A 308 -18.42 4.00 -24.74
CA ALA A 308 -19.22 3.88 -25.95
C ALA A 308 -18.37 4.01 -27.21
N LEU A 309 -17.68 5.14 -27.37
CA LEU A 309 -16.89 5.43 -28.57
C LEU A 309 -15.63 4.56 -28.64
N GLY A 310 -14.99 4.30 -27.50
CA GLY A 310 -13.84 3.40 -27.41
C GLY A 310 -14.20 1.95 -27.70
N GLY A 311 -15.38 1.48 -27.25
CA GLY A 311 -15.88 0.14 -27.57
C GLY A 311 -16.17 -0.04 -29.06
N VAL A 312 -16.78 0.96 -29.70
CA VAL A 312 -16.99 0.98 -31.16
C VAL A 312 -15.65 0.98 -31.91
N ALA A 313 -14.72 1.85 -31.52
CA ALA A 313 -13.40 1.90 -32.15
C ALA A 313 -12.62 0.58 -31.97
N ARG A 314 -12.71 -0.06 -30.80
CA ARG A 314 -12.09 -1.36 -30.51
C ARG A 314 -12.56 -2.46 -31.47
N SER A 315 -13.83 -2.46 -31.85
CA SER A 315 -14.41 -3.51 -32.69
C SER A 315 -13.85 -3.57 -34.12
N GLY A 316 -13.31 -2.46 -34.62
CA GLY A 316 -12.71 -2.37 -35.96
C GLY A 316 -11.18 -2.39 -35.97
N LEU A 317 -10.53 -2.44 -34.80
CA LEU A 317 -9.09 -2.34 -34.66
C LEU A 317 -8.50 -3.66 -34.10
N PRO A 318 -7.23 -3.98 -34.40
CA PRO A 318 -6.53 -5.09 -33.75
C PRO A 318 -6.51 -4.92 -32.22
N SER A 319 -6.47 -6.03 -31.46
CA SER A 319 -6.53 -6.04 -29.97
C SER A 319 -5.58 -5.04 -29.31
N GLN A 320 -4.36 -4.93 -29.83
CA GLN A 320 -3.33 -4.01 -29.35
C GLN A 320 -3.74 -2.53 -29.38
N TRP A 321 -4.68 -2.13 -30.24
CA TRP A 321 -5.14 -0.74 -30.35
C TRP A 321 -6.35 -0.43 -29.46
N ALA A 322 -6.86 -1.40 -28.70
CA ALA A 322 -8.01 -1.22 -27.83
C ALA A 322 -7.79 -0.09 -26.81
N VAL A 323 -6.69 -0.13 -26.06
CA VAL A 323 -6.37 0.87 -25.02
C VAL A 323 -6.04 2.25 -25.62
N PRO A 324 -5.19 2.35 -26.68
CA PRO A 324 -4.99 3.62 -27.39
C PRO A 324 -6.27 4.26 -27.92
N ALA A 325 -7.23 3.47 -28.42
CA ALA A 325 -8.50 4.00 -28.91
C ALA A 325 -9.34 4.64 -27.79
N HIS A 326 -9.45 3.98 -26.63
CA HIS A 326 -10.13 4.55 -25.46
C HIS A 326 -9.40 5.80 -24.94
N LEU A 327 -8.06 5.77 -24.94
CA LEU A 327 -7.23 6.91 -24.56
C LEU A 327 -7.45 8.10 -25.50
N ALA A 328 -7.50 7.90 -26.82
CA ALA A 328 -7.74 8.95 -27.79
C ALA A 328 -9.10 9.64 -27.56
N VAL A 329 -10.15 8.86 -27.30
CA VAL A 329 -11.47 9.41 -26.93
C VAL A 329 -11.41 10.15 -25.59
N GLY A 330 -10.71 9.59 -24.59
CA GLY A 330 -10.49 10.26 -23.30
C GLY A 330 -9.77 11.60 -23.44
N ILE A 331 -8.77 11.69 -24.31
CA ILE A 331 -8.07 12.94 -24.62
C ILE A 331 -9.00 13.91 -25.37
N ALA A 332 -9.81 13.41 -26.30
CA ALA A 332 -10.79 14.22 -27.02
C ALA A 332 -11.84 14.87 -26.08
N LEU A 333 -12.18 14.24 -24.95
CA LEU A 333 -13.04 14.86 -23.93
C LEU A 333 -12.46 16.18 -23.38
N LEU A 334 -11.14 16.36 -23.38
CA LEU A 334 -10.52 17.63 -22.97
C LEU A 334 -10.84 18.78 -23.94
N ALA A 335 -11.21 18.49 -25.19
CA ALA A 335 -11.71 19.51 -26.11
C ALA A 335 -13.10 20.03 -25.66
N ALA A 336 -13.95 19.16 -25.10
CA ALA A 336 -15.25 19.56 -24.56
C ALA A 336 -15.11 20.46 -23.32
N VAL A 337 -14.03 20.33 -22.55
CA VAL A 337 -13.71 21.24 -21.42
C VAL A 337 -13.47 22.68 -21.89
N ARG A 338 -13.05 22.88 -23.14
CA ARG A 338 -12.84 24.21 -23.74
C ARG A 338 -14.13 24.86 -24.25
N ALA A 339 -15.25 24.15 -24.26
CA ALA A 339 -16.54 24.72 -24.66
C ALA A 339 -17.11 25.60 -23.53
N GLU A 340 -17.14 26.92 -23.74
CA GLU A 340 -17.63 27.90 -22.75
C GLU A 340 -19.13 27.76 -22.43
N ARG A 341 -19.88 27.01 -23.24
CA ARG A 341 -21.32 26.80 -23.09
C ARG A 341 -21.69 25.79 -21.98
N LEU A 342 -20.71 25.17 -21.31
CA LEU A 342 -20.94 24.13 -20.30
C LEU A 342 -20.71 24.64 -18.86
N PRO A 343 -21.58 24.27 -17.90
CA PRO A 343 -21.39 24.60 -16.48
C PRO A 343 -20.06 24.07 -15.91
N ASP A 344 -19.50 24.76 -14.93
CA ASP A 344 -18.19 24.45 -14.33
C ASP A 344 -18.10 23.04 -13.75
N ALA A 345 -19.16 22.57 -13.09
CA ALA A 345 -19.24 21.21 -12.56
C ALA A 345 -19.10 20.15 -13.66
N MET A 346 -19.64 20.42 -14.85
CA MET A 346 -19.61 19.51 -15.99
C MET A 346 -18.25 19.53 -16.68
N ARG A 347 -17.62 20.72 -16.80
CA ARG A 347 -16.23 20.86 -17.28
C ARG A 347 -15.25 20.14 -16.36
N GLY A 348 -15.39 20.32 -15.04
CA GLY A 348 -14.61 19.61 -14.03
C GLY A 348 -14.83 18.10 -14.09
N GLY A 349 -16.07 17.65 -14.28
CA GLY A 349 -16.39 16.22 -14.39
C GLY A 349 -15.77 15.55 -15.61
N PHE A 350 -15.82 16.20 -16.78
CA PHE A 350 -15.15 15.67 -17.98
C PHE A 350 -13.62 15.69 -17.87
N ALA A 351 -13.03 16.69 -17.22
CA ALA A 351 -11.60 16.70 -16.93
C ALA A 351 -11.20 15.53 -16.01
N TRP A 352 -11.99 15.25 -14.96
CA TRP A 352 -11.77 14.09 -14.08
C TRP A 352 -11.98 12.76 -14.79
N ALA A 353 -13.01 12.63 -15.65
CA ALA A 353 -13.22 11.43 -16.46
C ALA A 353 -12.05 11.17 -17.41
N SER A 354 -11.57 12.21 -18.11
CA SER A 354 -10.36 12.13 -18.94
C SER A 354 -9.13 11.73 -18.12
N GLY A 355 -8.94 12.32 -16.94
CA GLY A 355 -7.85 11.98 -16.03
C GLY A 355 -7.90 10.52 -15.56
N ALA A 356 -9.10 10.00 -15.25
CA ALA A 356 -9.31 8.60 -14.87
C ALA A 356 -8.98 7.64 -16.01
N VAL A 357 -9.39 7.94 -17.25
CA VAL A 357 -9.06 7.14 -18.44
C VAL A 357 -7.55 7.13 -18.70
N GLN A 358 -6.89 8.29 -18.59
CA GLN A 358 -5.44 8.38 -18.73
C GLN A 358 -4.69 7.61 -17.62
N ALA A 359 -5.16 7.70 -16.38
CA ALA A 359 -4.59 6.95 -15.27
C ALA A 359 -4.73 5.43 -15.48
N LEU A 360 -5.90 4.97 -15.94
CA LEU A 360 -6.13 3.57 -16.27
C LEU A 360 -5.27 3.10 -17.45
N ALA A 361 -5.08 3.94 -18.46
CA ALA A 361 -4.19 3.66 -19.59
C ALA A 361 -2.72 3.54 -19.15
N VAL A 362 -2.25 4.41 -18.25
CA VAL A 362 -0.91 4.28 -17.64
C VAL A 362 -0.81 3.02 -16.79
N LEU A 363 -1.84 2.71 -15.99
CA LEU A 363 -1.87 1.49 -15.17
C LEU A 363 -1.73 0.23 -16.04
N TRP A 364 -2.36 0.22 -17.21
CA TRP A 364 -2.24 -0.87 -18.18
C TRP A 364 -0.82 -1.04 -18.75
N THR A 365 -0.01 0.02 -18.81
CA THR A 365 1.40 -0.07 -19.24
C THR A 365 2.35 -0.58 -18.14
N LEU A 366 1.92 -0.64 -16.88
CA LEU A 366 2.77 -1.03 -15.76
C LEU A 366 3.41 -2.41 -15.89
N PRO A 367 2.71 -3.48 -16.36
CA PRO A 367 3.32 -4.78 -16.51
C PRO A 367 4.53 -4.74 -17.46
N VAL A 368 4.44 -4.01 -18.57
CA VAL A 368 5.54 -3.86 -19.53
C VAL A 368 6.71 -3.12 -18.89
N VAL A 369 6.46 -2.01 -18.20
CA VAL A 369 7.51 -1.26 -17.50
C VAL A 369 8.14 -2.09 -16.38
N ALA A 370 7.34 -2.86 -15.63
CA ALA A 370 7.80 -3.72 -14.54
C ALA A 370 8.68 -4.86 -15.06
N VAL A 371 8.28 -5.54 -16.14
CA VAL A 371 9.12 -6.55 -16.81
C VAL A 371 10.42 -5.89 -17.28
N VAL A 372 10.35 -4.68 -17.85
CA VAL A 372 11.55 -4.02 -18.37
C VAL A 372 12.56 -3.65 -17.27
N LEU A 373 12.07 -3.22 -16.10
CA LEU A 373 12.92 -2.79 -14.99
C LEU A 373 13.40 -3.93 -14.09
N LEU A 374 12.54 -4.93 -13.85
CA LEU A 374 12.81 -6.01 -12.90
C LEU A 374 13.31 -7.29 -13.56
N GLY A 375 12.90 -7.53 -14.82
CA GLY A 375 13.32 -8.70 -15.59
C GLY A 375 14.84 -8.90 -15.72
N PRO A 376 15.68 -7.84 -15.83
CA PRO A 376 17.13 -8.02 -15.87
C PRO A 376 17.73 -8.62 -14.61
N ALA A 377 17.03 -8.60 -13.47
CA ALA A 377 17.51 -9.21 -12.22
C ALA A 377 17.68 -10.74 -12.34
N GLY A 378 16.91 -11.39 -13.22
CA GLY A 378 17.08 -12.82 -13.52
C GLY A 378 18.45 -13.17 -14.13
N ARG A 379 19.18 -12.18 -14.67
CA ARG A 379 20.52 -12.38 -15.24
C ARG A 379 21.60 -12.63 -14.17
N LEU A 380 21.33 -12.31 -12.89
CA LEU A 380 22.27 -12.56 -11.80
C LEU A 380 22.63 -14.05 -11.65
N GLY A 381 21.72 -14.96 -12.03
CA GLY A 381 21.98 -16.40 -12.02
C GLY A 381 22.61 -16.96 -13.30
N ARG A 382 22.79 -16.13 -14.35
CA ARG A 382 23.23 -16.56 -15.69
C ARG A 382 24.29 -15.62 -16.29
N VAL A 383 25.26 -15.21 -15.47
CA VAL A 383 26.35 -14.31 -15.86
C VAL A 383 27.18 -14.94 -16.98
N TRP A 384 27.43 -14.18 -18.05
CA TRP A 384 28.21 -14.58 -19.23
C TRP A 384 27.74 -15.88 -19.90
N SER A 385 26.44 -16.16 -19.81
CA SER A 385 25.79 -17.32 -20.47
C SER A 385 25.58 -17.15 -21.98
N GLY A 386 25.89 -15.98 -22.55
CA GLY A 386 25.73 -15.68 -23.96
C GLY A 386 24.87 -14.44 -24.22
N ALA A 387 25.20 -13.72 -25.30
CA ALA A 387 24.46 -12.54 -25.73
C ALA A 387 23.05 -12.94 -26.24
N PRO A 388 21.97 -12.35 -25.70
CA PRO A 388 20.63 -12.49 -26.24
C PRO A 388 20.57 -12.01 -27.70
N ALA A 389 19.64 -12.57 -28.46
CA ALA A 389 19.41 -12.15 -29.85
C ALA A 389 18.98 -10.66 -29.92
N ASP A 390 18.13 -10.22 -28.99
CA ASP A 390 17.53 -8.89 -28.99
C ASP A 390 17.36 -8.32 -27.57
N ALA A 391 16.98 -7.05 -27.50
CA ALA A 391 16.74 -6.34 -26.26
C ALA A 391 15.55 -6.91 -25.47
N ARG A 392 14.57 -7.55 -26.12
CA ARG A 392 13.46 -8.20 -25.42
C ARG A 392 13.93 -9.44 -24.68
N ALA A 393 14.66 -10.34 -25.32
CA ALA A 393 15.20 -11.54 -24.68
C ALA A 393 16.18 -11.20 -23.55
N ALA A 394 16.87 -10.07 -23.65
CA ALA A 394 17.77 -9.60 -22.61
C ALA A 394 17.04 -9.24 -21.30
N VAL A 395 15.75 -8.90 -21.39
CA VAL A 395 14.97 -8.37 -20.28
C VAL A 395 13.85 -9.32 -19.83
N ALA A 396 13.27 -10.11 -20.74
CA ALA A 396 12.19 -11.06 -20.47
C ALA A 396 12.68 -12.46 -20.04
N ALA A 397 13.90 -12.58 -19.48
CA ALA A 397 14.63 -13.85 -19.37
C ALA A 397 13.85 -15.01 -18.71
N ASP A 398 13.03 -14.74 -17.69
CA ASP A 398 12.22 -15.74 -16.96
C ASP A 398 10.74 -15.35 -16.81
N VAL A 399 10.32 -14.25 -17.45
CA VAL A 399 8.98 -13.68 -17.27
C VAL A 399 8.28 -13.59 -18.63
N PRO A 400 7.04 -14.13 -18.76
CA PRO A 400 6.31 -14.05 -20.02
C PRO A 400 6.09 -12.58 -20.42
N TRP A 401 6.35 -12.27 -21.69
CA TRP A 401 6.15 -10.94 -22.23
C TRP A 401 4.64 -10.60 -22.25
N PRO A 402 4.22 -9.43 -21.73
CA PRO A 402 2.81 -9.07 -21.71
C PRO A 402 2.20 -9.01 -23.13
N PRO A 403 0.95 -9.48 -23.32
CA PRO A 403 0.27 -9.35 -24.59
C PRO A 403 0.03 -7.88 -24.94
N ASP A 404 -0.07 -7.58 -26.25
CA ASP A 404 -0.41 -6.25 -26.78
C ASP A 404 0.56 -5.10 -26.39
N ALA A 405 1.76 -5.41 -25.89
CA ALA A 405 2.73 -4.43 -25.39
C ALA A 405 3.28 -3.43 -26.44
N ALA A 406 3.05 -3.67 -27.74
CA ALA A 406 3.58 -2.86 -28.85
C ALA A 406 3.21 -1.37 -28.75
N VAL A 407 2.01 -1.07 -28.23
CA VAL A 407 1.50 0.31 -28.13
C VAL A 407 1.79 0.97 -26.77
N ALA A 408 2.41 0.26 -25.82
CA ALA A 408 2.65 0.80 -24.48
C ALA A 408 3.50 2.10 -24.49
N PRO A 409 4.58 2.21 -25.28
CA PRO A 409 5.32 3.47 -25.40
C PRO A 409 4.48 4.62 -25.95
N LEU A 410 3.58 4.34 -26.91
CA LEU A 410 2.68 5.33 -27.49
C LEU A 410 1.70 5.89 -26.44
N VAL A 411 1.13 5.01 -25.59
CA VAL A 411 0.26 5.40 -24.47
C VAL A 411 1.00 6.30 -23.48
N LEU A 412 2.21 5.93 -23.08
CA LEU A 412 3.04 6.71 -22.16
C LEU A 412 3.35 8.11 -22.73
N VAL A 413 3.75 8.20 -24.00
CA VAL A 413 4.04 9.46 -24.69
C VAL A 413 2.78 10.34 -24.83
N ALA A 414 1.64 9.74 -25.19
CA ALA A 414 0.38 10.47 -25.32
C ALA A 414 -0.06 11.11 -23.99
N VAL A 415 0.01 10.36 -22.88
CA VAL A 415 -0.33 10.89 -21.55
C VAL A 415 0.70 11.93 -21.09
N ALA A 416 1.99 11.72 -21.38
CA ALA A 416 3.03 12.72 -21.09
C ALA A 416 2.77 14.06 -21.82
N ALA A 417 2.38 14.00 -23.09
CA ALA A 417 2.03 15.18 -23.88
C ALA A 417 0.81 15.91 -23.30
N VAL A 418 -0.20 15.18 -22.84
CA VAL A 418 -1.38 15.77 -22.19
C VAL A 418 -1.00 16.45 -20.87
N LEU A 419 -0.21 15.80 -20.01
CA LEU A 419 0.27 16.41 -18.77
C LEU A 419 1.09 17.68 -19.02
N ALA A 420 1.90 17.69 -20.07
CA ALA A 420 2.73 18.84 -20.43
C ALA A 420 1.92 20.02 -21.02
N LEU A 421 0.87 19.74 -21.80
CA LEU A 421 0.14 20.74 -22.60
C LEU A 421 -1.19 21.19 -21.99
N ALA A 422 -1.91 20.29 -21.31
CA ALA A 422 -3.27 20.56 -20.80
C ALA A 422 -3.28 21.14 -19.39
N VAL A 423 -2.32 20.77 -18.53
CA VAL A 423 -2.24 21.28 -17.15
C VAL A 423 -1.62 22.67 -17.13
N ARG A 424 -2.46 23.71 -17.09
CA ARG A 424 -2.04 25.13 -17.10
C ARG A 424 -1.99 25.78 -15.72
N ALA A 425 -2.61 25.18 -14.71
CA ALA A 425 -2.60 25.70 -13.34
C ALA A 425 -1.19 25.70 -12.76
N GLN A 426 -0.70 26.87 -12.32
CA GLN A 426 0.69 27.07 -11.87
C GLN A 426 1.09 26.12 -10.73
N GLU A 427 0.19 25.86 -9.80
CA GLU A 427 0.42 24.95 -8.66
C GLU A 427 0.69 23.50 -9.08
N TRP A 428 0.00 23.02 -10.13
CA TRP A 428 0.07 21.64 -10.59
C TRP A 428 1.05 21.44 -11.74
N ARG A 429 1.43 22.52 -12.43
CA ARG A 429 2.29 22.48 -13.62
C ARG A 429 3.67 21.87 -13.32
N GLY A 430 4.23 22.15 -12.15
CA GLY A 430 5.49 21.55 -11.71
C GLY A 430 5.38 20.02 -11.59
N ARG A 431 4.35 19.53 -10.88
CA ARG A 431 4.10 18.10 -10.70
C ARG A 431 3.76 17.40 -12.01
N ALA A 432 2.96 18.03 -12.87
CA ALA A 432 2.60 17.49 -14.18
C ALA A 432 3.81 17.33 -15.10
N ARG A 433 4.76 18.29 -15.09
CA ARG A 433 6.02 18.18 -15.84
C ARG A 433 6.92 17.06 -15.31
N LEU A 434 6.98 16.86 -13.99
CA LEU A 434 7.70 15.73 -13.40
C LEU A 434 7.07 14.39 -13.81
N GLY A 435 5.74 14.30 -13.77
CA GLY A 435 5.00 13.13 -14.25
C GLY A 435 5.25 12.86 -15.74
N ALA A 436 5.19 13.89 -16.58
CA ALA A 436 5.49 13.78 -18.01
C ALA A 436 6.93 13.31 -18.27
N ALA A 437 7.91 13.83 -17.54
CA ALA A 437 9.30 13.39 -17.64
C ALA A 437 9.48 11.91 -17.26
N GLY A 438 8.81 11.46 -16.18
CA GLY A 438 8.82 10.05 -15.78
C GLY A 438 8.16 9.13 -16.81
N LEU A 439 7.04 9.54 -17.41
CA LEU A 439 6.37 8.77 -18.47
C LEU A 439 7.19 8.72 -19.76
N LEU A 440 7.84 9.81 -20.16
CA LEU A 440 8.75 9.84 -21.30
C LEU A 440 9.97 8.94 -21.07
N TRP A 441 10.53 8.95 -19.86
CA TRP A 441 11.59 8.04 -19.47
C TRP A 441 11.14 6.58 -19.56
N ALA A 442 9.96 6.25 -19.03
CA ALA A 442 9.42 4.89 -19.10
C ALA A 442 9.20 4.44 -20.56
N ALA A 443 8.74 5.35 -21.43
CA ALA A 443 8.62 5.08 -22.87
C ALA A 443 9.98 4.84 -23.53
N ALA A 444 11.01 5.65 -23.19
CA ALA A 444 12.36 5.51 -23.74
C ALA A 444 13.04 4.20 -23.33
N VAL A 445 12.84 3.76 -22.08
CA VAL A 445 13.42 2.51 -21.56
C VAL A 445 12.71 1.26 -22.10
N THR A 446 11.41 1.34 -22.37
CA THR A 446 10.63 0.21 -22.92
C THR A 446 10.78 0.05 -24.44
N LEU A 447 11.10 1.13 -25.17
CA LEU A 447 11.25 1.16 -26.63
C LEU A 447 12.11 0.02 -27.20
N PRO A 448 13.36 -0.22 -26.75
CA PRO A 448 14.19 -1.27 -27.32
C PRO A 448 13.61 -2.68 -27.20
N ALA A 449 13.00 -3.01 -26.06
CA ALA A 449 12.40 -4.32 -25.81
C ALA A 449 11.08 -4.51 -26.56
N VAL A 450 10.31 -3.43 -26.75
CA VAL A 450 9.06 -3.47 -27.51
C VAL A 450 9.32 -3.74 -28.99
N PHE A 451 10.30 -3.06 -29.59
CA PHE A 451 10.63 -3.19 -31.02
C PHE A 451 11.66 -4.29 -31.34
N GLU A 452 12.01 -5.16 -30.38
CA GLU A 452 12.98 -6.25 -30.58
C GLU A 452 14.30 -5.74 -31.15
N ALA A 453 14.74 -4.57 -30.68
CA ALA A 453 15.96 -3.95 -31.18
C ALA A 453 17.16 -4.87 -30.92
N PRO A 454 18.17 -4.88 -31.80
CA PRO A 454 19.38 -5.67 -31.60
C PRO A 454 19.99 -5.40 -30.22
N TYR A 455 20.51 -6.43 -29.55
CA TYR A 455 21.03 -6.34 -28.19
C TYR A 455 21.97 -5.13 -27.96
N ALA A 456 22.91 -4.90 -28.88
CA ALA A 456 23.83 -3.76 -28.81
C ALA A 456 23.12 -2.40 -28.91
N ALA A 457 22.09 -2.28 -29.77
CA ALA A 457 21.29 -1.07 -29.88
C ALA A 457 20.50 -0.81 -28.58
N GLY A 458 19.97 -1.85 -27.93
CA GLY A 458 19.32 -1.74 -26.62
C GLY A 458 20.25 -1.20 -25.54
N LEU A 459 21.49 -1.71 -25.46
CA LEU A 459 22.51 -1.19 -24.55
C LEU A 459 22.84 0.28 -24.82
N LEU A 460 23.00 0.65 -26.09
CA LEU A 460 23.28 2.04 -26.49
C LEU A 460 22.13 2.98 -26.11
N VAL A 461 20.88 2.59 -26.34
CA VAL A 461 19.71 3.41 -25.95
C VAL A 461 19.69 3.62 -24.43
N LEU A 462 19.86 2.57 -23.63
CA LEU A 462 19.93 2.69 -22.17
C LEU A 462 21.13 3.57 -21.73
N GLY A 463 22.28 3.43 -22.38
CA GLY A 463 23.45 4.30 -22.17
C GLY A 463 23.17 5.78 -22.50
N VAL A 464 22.47 6.05 -23.60
CA VAL A 464 22.06 7.42 -23.95
C VAL A 464 21.04 7.97 -22.95
N VAL A 465 20.08 7.15 -22.49
CA VAL A 465 19.08 7.56 -21.49
C VAL A 465 19.75 7.89 -20.15
N THR A 466 20.71 7.08 -19.68
CA THR A 466 21.50 7.40 -18.47
C THR A 466 22.26 8.71 -18.62
N ALA A 467 22.97 8.90 -19.74
CA ALA A 467 23.71 10.14 -20.02
C ALA A 467 22.78 11.38 -20.12
N ALA A 468 21.63 11.25 -20.77
CA ALA A 468 20.63 12.30 -20.88
C ALA A 468 20.02 12.67 -19.52
N ALA A 469 19.74 11.68 -18.67
CA ALA A 469 19.26 11.91 -17.31
C ALA A 469 20.32 12.62 -16.43
N LEU A 470 21.60 12.21 -16.53
CA LEU A 470 22.70 12.91 -15.87
C LEU A 470 22.92 14.33 -16.41
N TYR A 471 22.74 14.55 -17.72
CA TYR A 471 22.76 15.88 -18.30
C TYR A 471 21.57 16.73 -17.82
N ALA A 472 20.39 16.16 -17.69
CA ALA A 472 19.22 16.84 -17.14
C ALA A 472 19.48 17.30 -15.69
N CYS A 473 20.20 16.53 -14.87
CA CYS A 473 20.65 16.97 -13.54
C CYS A 473 21.52 18.25 -13.57
N ARG A 474 22.14 18.59 -14.71
CA ARG A 474 22.92 19.83 -14.88
C ARG A 474 22.06 21.06 -15.19
N VAL A 475 20.88 20.86 -15.79
CA VAL A 475 20.00 21.94 -16.24
C VAL A 475 18.82 22.15 -15.27
N THR A 476 18.53 21.18 -14.42
CA THR A 476 17.38 21.16 -13.51
C THR A 476 17.77 21.43 -12.06
N VAL A 477 16.78 21.87 -11.25
CA VAL A 477 16.97 22.22 -9.82
C VAL A 477 15.82 21.64 -8.98
N GLY A 478 16.10 21.33 -7.72
CA GLY A 478 15.09 20.89 -6.74
C GLY A 478 14.50 19.52 -7.09
N ALA A 479 13.16 19.38 -7.05
CA ALA A 479 12.48 18.10 -7.28
C ALA A 479 12.75 17.49 -8.67
N SER A 480 12.97 18.33 -9.69
CA SER A 480 13.31 17.87 -11.05
C SER A 480 14.71 17.27 -11.16
N GLN A 481 15.66 17.81 -10.39
CA GLN A 481 17.02 17.30 -10.31
C GLN A 481 17.06 15.95 -9.58
N VAL A 482 16.29 15.81 -8.49
CA VAL A 482 16.15 14.54 -7.75
C VAL A 482 15.52 13.47 -8.64
N MET A 483 14.45 13.80 -9.37
CA MET A 483 13.84 12.87 -10.32
C MET A 483 14.86 12.43 -11.39
N ALA A 484 15.53 13.36 -12.05
CA ALA A 484 16.54 13.03 -13.07
C ALA A 484 17.66 12.13 -12.52
N LEU A 485 18.11 12.37 -11.28
CA LEU A 485 19.11 11.54 -10.61
C LEU A 485 18.59 10.12 -10.35
N VAL A 486 17.36 9.97 -9.85
CA VAL A 486 16.73 8.67 -9.63
C VAL A 486 16.59 7.90 -10.94
N LEU A 487 16.12 8.57 -12.00
CA LEU A 487 15.98 7.96 -13.32
C LEU A 487 17.34 7.51 -13.91
N ALA A 488 18.40 8.31 -13.71
CA ALA A 488 19.77 7.96 -14.10
C ALA A 488 20.30 6.74 -13.34
N LEU A 489 20.10 6.68 -12.03
CA LEU A 489 20.54 5.54 -11.20
C LEU A 489 19.77 4.25 -11.53
N VAL A 490 18.45 4.34 -11.71
CA VAL A 490 17.61 3.18 -12.08
C VAL A 490 18.00 2.65 -13.46
N THR A 491 18.22 3.53 -14.44
CA THR A 491 18.65 3.10 -15.77
C THR A 491 20.08 2.55 -15.78
N ALA A 492 20.99 3.10 -14.99
CA ALA A 492 22.34 2.57 -14.85
C ALA A 492 22.33 1.17 -14.23
N ALA A 493 21.52 0.95 -13.19
CA ALA A 493 21.34 -0.37 -12.60
C ALA A 493 20.76 -1.38 -13.61
N GLY A 494 19.68 -1.02 -14.31
CA GLY A 494 19.11 -1.87 -15.36
C GLY A 494 20.12 -2.18 -16.48
N LEU A 495 20.87 -1.17 -16.94
CA LEU A 495 21.91 -1.32 -17.94
C LEU A 495 23.04 -2.26 -17.47
N THR A 496 23.50 -2.16 -16.21
CA THR A 496 24.50 -3.10 -15.67
C THR A 496 23.99 -4.54 -15.69
N LEU A 497 22.75 -4.79 -15.26
CA LEU A 497 22.15 -6.12 -15.24
C LEU A 497 22.00 -6.71 -16.65
N VAL A 498 21.56 -5.91 -17.63
CA VAL A 498 21.44 -6.34 -19.02
C VAL A 498 22.81 -6.62 -19.66
N SER A 499 23.86 -5.89 -19.24
CA SER A 499 25.22 -6.08 -19.74
C SER A 499 25.87 -7.41 -19.30
N LEU A 500 25.44 -8.00 -18.17
CA LEU A 500 25.95 -9.27 -17.62
C LEU A 500 25.79 -10.46 -18.56
N ALA A 501 24.98 -10.32 -19.61
CA ALA A 501 24.84 -11.30 -20.67
C ALA A 501 26.15 -11.64 -21.39
N SER A 502 26.99 -10.64 -21.62
CA SER A 502 28.21 -10.74 -22.42
C SER A 502 29.38 -10.13 -21.67
N GLN A 503 30.52 -10.84 -21.68
CA GLN A 503 31.74 -10.39 -21.03
C GLN A 503 32.22 -9.03 -21.58
N SER A 504 32.26 -8.87 -22.90
CA SER A 504 32.67 -7.61 -23.54
C SER A 504 31.70 -6.48 -23.23
N ALA A 505 30.39 -6.73 -23.27
CA ALA A 505 29.38 -5.75 -22.93
C ALA A 505 29.48 -5.30 -21.46
N THR A 506 29.69 -6.24 -20.54
CA THR A 506 29.85 -5.96 -19.11
C THR A 506 31.02 -5.00 -18.86
N LEU A 507 32.19 -5.29 -19.44
CA LEU A 507 33.39 -4.47 -19.25
C LEU A 507 33.25 -3.07 -19.86
N VAL A 508 32.70 -2.97 -21.08
CA VAL A 508 32.49 -1.68 -21.75
C VAL A 508 31.47 -0.83 -20.99
N VAL A 509 30.31 -1.41 -20.64
CA VAL A 509 29.24 -0.71 -19.93
C VAL A 509 29.70 -0.21 -18.57
N LEU A 510 30.36 -1.05 -17.77
CA LEU A 510 30.87 -0.63 -16.46
C LEU A 510 31.91 0.48 -16.58
N SER A 511 32.82 0.40 -17.56
CA SER A 511 33.81 1.46 -17.83
C SER A 511 33.14 2.79 -18.19
N VAL A 512 32.14 2.76 -19.08
CA VAL A 512 31.38 3.95 -19.50
C VAL A 512 30.57 4.53 -18.34
N LEU A 513 29.89 3.70 -17.55
CA LEU A 513 29.12 4.16 -16.39
C LEU A 513 30.01 4.78 -15.32
N THR A 514 31.16 4.17 -15.00
CA THR A 514 32.14 4.77 -14.08
C THR A 514 32.58 6.15 -14.57
N ALA A 515 32.89 6.30 -15.86
CA ALA A 515 33.30 7.58 -16.44
C ALA A 515 32.16 8.62 -16.43
N LEU A 516 30.93 8.24 -16.78
CA LEU A 516 29.75 9.12 -16.79
C LEU A 516 29.43 9.66 -15.39
N PHE A 517 29.37 8.78 -14.38
CA PHE A 517 29.10 9.20 -13.01
C PHE A 517 30.26 9.99 -12.39
N ALA A 518 31.51 9.66 -12.72
CA ALA A 518 32.67 10.46 -12.32
C ALA A 518 32.64 11.87 -12.93
N ALA A 519 32.30 12.01 -14.21
CA ALA A 519 32.14 13.31 -14.88
C ALA A 519 30.93 14.10 -14.36
N ALA A 520 29.87 13.42 -13.91
CA ALA A 520 28.72 14.06 -13.27
C ALA A 520 29.06 14.58 -11.85
N SER A 521 30.02 13.94 -11.17
CA SER A 521 30.44 14.27 -9.80
C SER A 521 31.17 15.62 -9.69
N TRP A 522 31.52 16.27 -10.81
CA TRP A 522 32.13 17.60 -10.81
C TRP A 522 31.20 18.70 -10.29
N ARG A 523 29.89 18.42 -10.20
CA ARG A 523 28.92 19.34 -9.59
C ARG A 523 28.63 19.00 -8.14
N ALA A 524 28.88 19.96 -7.25
CA ALA A 524 28.73 19.80 -5.81
C ALA A 524 27.31 19.35 -5.37
N ASP A 525 26.25 19.73 -6.09
CA ASP A 525 24.87 19.43 -5.70
C ASP A 525 24.50 17.95 -5.86
N VAL A 526 25.07 17.26 -6.87
CA VAL A 526 24.75 15.85 -7.20
C VAL A 526 25.90 14.89 -6.88
N ALA A 527 27.09 15.43 -6.60
CA ALA A 527 28.26 14.68 -6.17
C ALA A 527 28.00 13.71 -4.99
N PRO A 528 27.12 14.01 -4.00
CA PRO A 528 26.88 13.07 -2.88
C PRO A 528 26.28 11.74 -3.32
N PHE A 529 25.68 11.66 -4.51
CA PHE A 529 25.06 10.44 -5.05
C PHE A 529 25.82 9.89 -6.27
N THR A 530 26.35 10.78 -7.12
CA THR A 530 27.07 10.38 -8.33
C THR A 530 28.47 9.84 -8.04
N ALA A 531 29.17 10.36 -7.03
CA ALA A 531 30.51 9.86 -6.68
C ALA A 531 30.47 8.45 -6.07
N PRO A 532 29.55 8.13 -5.11
CA PRO A 532 29.29 6.76 -4.68
C PRO A 532 28.94 5.82 -5.84
N ALA A 533 28.04 6.22 -6.75
CA ALA A 533 27.66 5.40 -7.88
C ALA A 533 28.86 5.08 -8.80
N ALA A 534 29.74 6.07 -9.06
CA ALA A 534 30.97 5.86 -9.82
C ALA A 534 31.90 4.82 -9.15
N LEU A 535 32.04 4.87 -7.82
CA LEU A 535 32.85 3.92 -7.04
C LEU A 535 32.26 2.51 -7.04
N VAL A 536 30.93 2.38 -6.94
CA VAL A 536 30.25 1.08 -7.06
C VAL A 536 30.47 0.48 -8.44
N HIS A 537 30.31 1.25 -9.51
CA HIS A 537 30.59 0.78 -10.87
C HIS A 537 32.07 0.46 -11.09
N ALA A 538 33.00 1.21 -10.47
CA ALA A 538 34.43 0.92 -10.52
C ALA A 538 34.80 -0.38 -9.78
N ALA A 539 34.19 -0.63 -8.62
CA ALA A 539 34.37 -1.88 -7.88
C ALA A 539 33.80 -3.07 -8.67
N ALA A 540 32.62 -2.91 -9.26
CA ALA A 540 32.03 -3.91 -10.15
C ALA A 540 32.92 -4.17 -11.38
N LEU A 541 33.51 -3.13 -11.97
CA LEU A 541 34.46 -3.26 -13.08
C LEU A 541 35.71 -4.03 -12.66
N ALA A 542 36.26 -3.76 -11.48
CA ALA A 542 37.42 -4.47 -10.93
C ALA A 542 37.12 -5.96 -10.67
N SER A 543 35.91 -6.28 -10.19
CA SER A 543 35.48 -7.67 -10.02
C SER A 543 35.24 -8.36 -11.36
N ALA A 544 34.58 -7.70 -12.30
CA ALA A 544 34.32 -8.23 -13.63
C ALA A 544 35.62 -8.44 -14.44
N SER A 545 36.61 -7.56 -14.31
CA SER A 545 37.90 -7.71 -14.97
C SER A 545 38.72 -8.86 -14.39
N GLY A 546 38.69 -9.03 -13.07
CA GLY A 546 39.31 -10.18 -12.39
C GLY A 546 38.68 -11.51 -12.83
N ALA A 547 37.34 -11.59 -12.86
CA ALA A 547 36.63 -12.76 -13.36
C ALA A 547 36.87 -13.01 -14.85
N ALA A 548 37.00 -11.95 -15.67
CA ALA A 548 37.30 -12.04 -17.10
C ALA A 548 38.72 -12.56 -17.39
N ALA A 549 39.63 -12.40 -16.43
CA ALA A 549 41.00 -12.91 -16.49
C ALA A 549 41.16 -14.27 -15.79
N ASP A 550 40.05 -14.94 -15.45
CA ASP A 550 40.00 -16.22 -14.72
C ASP A 550 40.79 -16.20 -13.40
N TRP A 551 40.84 -15.04 -12.73
CA TRP A 551 41.50 -14.94 -11.44
C TRP A 551 40.64 -15.54 -10.33
N PRO A 552 41.25 -16.21 -9.33
CA PRO A 552 40.52 -16.63 -8.15
C PRO A 552 39.96 -15.42 -7.40
N PRO A 553 38.79 -15.52 -6.74
CA PRO A 553 38.15 -14.41 -6.02
C PRO A 553 39.11 -13.67 -5.08
N ALA A 554 39.98 -14.41 -4.41
CA ALA A 554 41.01 -13.87 -3.52
C ALA A 554 41.95 -12.87 -4.22
N ARG A 555 42.37 -13.14 -5.45
CA ARG A 555 43.22 -12.22 -6.24
C ARG A 555 42.44 -11.02 -6.76
N THR A 556 41.15 -11.19 -7.09
CA THR A 556 40.26 -10.09 -7.51
C THR A 556 39.98 -9.08 -6.39
N ALA A 557 40.18 -9.46 -5.13
CA ALA A 557 40.03 -8.57 -3.99
C ALA A 557 41.02 -7.39 -4.01
N LEU A 558 42.23 -7.58 -4.56
CA LEU A 558 43.26 -6.55 -4.62
C LEU A 558 42.85 -5.32 -5.46
N PRO A 559 42.42 -5.46 -6.72
CA PRO A 559 41.94 -4.30 -7.49
C PRO A 559 40.66 -3.68 -6.90
N VAL A 560 39.79 -4.47 -6.27
CA VAL A 560 38.61 -3.93 -5.54
C VAL A 560 39.06 -3.08 -4.35
N LEU A 561 40.09 -3.50 -3.61
CA LEU A 561 40.64 -2.74 -2.49
C LEU A 561 41.32 -1.44 -2.94
N VAL A 562 41.91 -1.40 -4.14
CA VAL A 562 42.43 -0.16 -4.74
C VAL A 562 41.30 0.86 -4.92
N VAL A 563 40.08 0.44 -5.29
CA VAL A 563 38.91 1.34 -5.37
C VAL A 563 38.53 1.89 -3.99
N ALA A 564 38.58 1.08 -2.94
CA ALA A 564 38.37 1.55 -1.56
C ALA A 564 39.44 2.57 -1.13
N GLY A 565 40.71 2.34 -1.49
CA GLY A 565 41.80 3.28 -1.27
C GLY A 565 41.61 4.61 -2.02
N ALA A 566 41.20 4.54 -3.29
CA ALA A 566 40.87 5.71 -4.10
C ALA A 566 39.70 6.50 -3.49
N ALA A 567 38.67 5.82 -2.96
CA ALA A 567 37.57 6.46 -2.25
C ALA A 567 38.06 7.21 -0.98
N ALA A 568 38.95 6.60 -0.20
CA ALA A 568 39.53 7.25 0.98
C ALA A 568 40.37 8.49 0.61
N LEU A 569 41.15 8.43 -0.47
CA LEU A 569 41.93 9.56 -0.99
C LEU A 569 41.02 10.68 -1.53
N LEU A 570 39.96 10.33 -2.26
CA LEU A 570 38.96 11.27 -2.74
C LEU A 570 38.25 11.95 -1.57
N ALA A 571 37.82 11.19 -0.56
CA ALA A 571 37.23 11.73 0.65
C ALA A 571 38.17 12.71 1.36
N ALA A 572 39.48 12.42 1.40
CA ALA A 572 40.49 13.31 1.95
C ALA A 572 40.55 14.65 1.21
N ARG A 573 40.50 14.63 -0.13
CA ARG A 573 40.50 15.85 -0.97
C ARG A 573 39.20 16.65 -0.87
N LEU A 574 38.07 15.99 -0.63
CA LEU A 574 36.74 16.63 -0.54
C LEU A 574 36.51 17.37 0.80
N GLY A 575 37.35 17.13 1.82
CA GLY A 575 37.31 17.87 3.09
C GLY A 575 35.94 17.78 3.79
N GLY A 576 35.40 18.92 4.22
CA GLY A 576 34.11 19.03 4.91
C GLY A 576 32.87 19.03 4.01
N SER A 577 33.00 18.68 2.72
CA SER A 577 31.87 18.62 1.79
C SER A 577 30.82 17.57 2.20
N ARG A 578 29.56 17.81 1.81
CA ARG A 578 28.45 16.83 1.97
C ARG A 578 28.71 15.49 1.26
N THR A 579 29.64 15.48 0.30
CA THR A 579 30.07 14.31 -0.49
C THR A 579 30.98 13.37 0.28
N THR A 580 31.65 13.84 1.33
CA THR A 580 32.70 13.08 2.02
C THR A 580 32.14 11.85 2.72
N VAL A 581 31.02 11.98 3.45
CA VAL A 581 30.42 10.87 4.20
C VAL A 581 29.90 9.74 3.28
N PRO A 582 29.15 10.02 2.20
CA PRO A 582 28.74 8.97 1.26
C PRO A 582 29.90 8.25 0.58
N VAL A 583 30.97 8.98 0.22
CA VAL A 583 32.18 8.41 -0.39
C VAL A 583 32.95 7.53 0.62
N GLU A 584 33.10 7.98 1.87
CA GLU A 584 33.70 7.18 2.95
C GLU A 584 32.90 5.90 3.21
N ALA A 585 31.56 6.00 3.30
CA ALA A 585 30.69 4.85 3.52
C ALA A 585 30.77 3.84 2.35
N THR A 586 30.81 4.33 1.11
CA THR A 586 30.94 3.48 -0.08
C THR A 586 32.31 2.83 -0.13
N GLY A 587 33.38 3.57 0.14
CA GLY A 587 34.74 3.04 0.22
C GLY A 587 34.88 1.95 1.30
N ALA A 588 34.26 2.16 2.46
CA ALA A 588 34.23 1.16 3.52
C ALA A 588 33.45 -0.10 3.13
N ALA A 589 32.30 0.05 2.47
CA ALA A 589 31.52 -1.08 1.95
C ALA A 589 32.28 -1.87 0.88
N VAL A 590 32.98 -1.18 -0.04
CA VAL A 590 33.84 -1.80 -1.05
C VAL A 590 35.04 -2.52 -0.40
N GLY A 591 35.63 -1.96 0.65
CA GLY A 591 36.69 -2.60 1.42
C GLY A 591 36.22 -3.88 2.13
N LEU A 592 35.01 -3.86 2.72
CA LEU A 592 34.40 -5.06 3.30
C LEU A 592 34.07 -6.12 2.24
N PHE A 593 33.63 -5.70 1.06
CA PHE A 593 33.42 -6.60 -0.08
C PHE A 593 34.73 -7.26 -0.53
N ALA A 594 35.85 -6.53 -0.58
CA ALA A 594 37.16 -7.10 -0.84
C ALA A 594 37.56 -8.15 0.22
N VAL A 595 37.30 -7.90 1.51
CA VAL A 595 37.53 -8.89 2.59
C VAL A 595 36.70 -10.15 2.35
N ALA A 596 35.42 -10.02 1.97
CA ALA A 596 34.54 -11.16 1.70
C ALA A 596 35.05 -12.04 0.54
N LEU A 597 35.63 -11.46 -0.50
CA LEU A 597 36.22 -12.20 -1.63
C LEU A 597 37.44 -13.04 -1.24
N THR A 598 38.08 -12.75 -0.10
CA THR A 598 39.28 -13.46 0.38
C THR A 598 39.02 -14.53 1.43
N VAL A 599 37.77 -14.71 1.89
CA VAL A 599 37.47 -15.60 3.03
C VAL A 599 37.92 -17.04 2.82
N SER A 600 37.93 -17.53 1.57
CA SER A 600 38.38 -18.89 1.24
C SER A 600 39.90 -19.06 1.18
N ASP A 601 40.68 -17.99 1.30
CA ASP A 601 42.15 -17.99 1.19
C ASP A 601 42.75 -17.20 2.38
N PRO A 602 43.05 -17.88 3.52
CA PRO A 602 43.50 -17.20 4.74
C PRO A 602 44.75 -16.32 4.57
N PRO A 603 45.82 -16.74 3.84
CA PRO A 603 46.96 -15.87 3.54
C PRO A 603 46.58 -14.55 2.83
N MET A 604 45.65 -14.61 1.87
CA MET A 604 45.17 -13.43 1.14
C MET A 604 44.24 -12.58 2.01
N LEU A 605 43.38 -13.21 2.82
CA LEU A 605 42.53 -12.53 3.79
C LEU A 605 43.34 -11.70 4.78
N ALA A 606 44.43 -12.26 5.32
CA ALA A 606 45.34 -11.53 6.18
C ALA A 606 45.96 -10.31 5.48
N LEU A 607 46.35 -10.44 4.21
CA LEU A 607 46.90 -9.33 3.43
C LEU A 607 45.86 -8.23 3.18
N VAL A 608 44.65 -8.60 2.76
CA VAL A 608 43.57 -7.63 2.49
C VAL A 608 43.10 -6.94 3.77
N LEU A 609 42.98 -7.65 4.89
CA LEU A 609 42.70 -7.04 6.20
C LEU A 609 43.78 -6.04 6.62
N ALA A 610 45.06 -6.37 6.41
CA ALA A 610 46.17 -5.47 6.71
C ALA A 610 46.14 -4.21 5.83
N LEU A 611 45.99 -4.37 4.52
CA LEU A 611 45.91 -3.25 3.57
C LEU A 611 44.66 -2.38 3.82
N TYR A 612 43.53 -2.99 4.16
CA TYR A 612 42.32 -2.26 4.55
C TYR A 612 42.51 -1.53 5.88
N GLY A 613 43.23 -2.13 6.83
CA GLY A 613 43.68 -1.49 8.07
C GLY A 613 44.56 -0.25 7.80
N VAL A 614 45.45 -0.30 6.80
CA VAL A 614 46.27 0.85 6.37
C VAL A 614 45.38 1.96 5.81
N ILE A 615 44.39 1.63 4.97
CA ILE A 615 43.42 2.61 4.45
C ILE A 615 42.66 3.27 5.61
N ALA A 616 42.14 2.46 6.55
CA ALA A 616 41.43 2.95 7.73
C ALA A 616 42.32 3.83 8.63
N ALA A 617 43.57 3.44 8.86
CA ALA A 617 44.54 4.23 9.61
C ALA A 617 44.81 5.59 8.94
N GLY A 618 44.97 5.60 7.61
CA GLY A 618 45.10 6.82 6.82
C GLY A 618 43.89 7.74 6.95
N THR A 619 42.67 7.18 6.99
CA THR A 619 41.45 7.98 7.23
C THR A 619 41.37 8.53 8.66
N ALA A 620 41.92 7.82 9.65
CA ALA A 620 41.91 8.22 11.06
C ALA A 620 42.82 9.42 11.37
N LEU A 621 43.81 9.70 10.50
CA LEU A 621 44.68 10.89 10.60
C LEU A 621 43.92 12.21 10.37
N ARG A 622 42.69 12.16 9.85
CA ARG A 622 41.88 13.34 9.57
C ARG A 622 41.14 13.84 10.81
N ASP A 623 41.04 15.17 10.93
CA ASP A 623 40.29 15.81 12.01
C ASP A 623 38.82 15.38 11.99
N GLY A 624 38.30 14.97 13.15
CA GLY A 624 36.94 14.45 13.30
C GLY A 624 36.71 12.99 12.86
N ARG A 625 37.77 12.24 12.48
CA ARG A 625 37.70 10.80 12.11
C ARG A 625 38.60 9.89 12.94
N ARG A 626 39.17 10.41 14.04
CA ARG A 626 39.92 9.65 15.05
C ARG A 626 39.26 8.33 15.52
N PRO A 627 37.91 8.20 15.67
CA PRO A 627 37.33 6.90 16.05
C PRO A 627 37.53 5.79 15.00
N VAL A 628 37.80 6.11 13.73
CA VAL A 628 38.14 5.11 12.69
C VAL A 628 39.47 4.42 13.01
N GLY A 629 40.33 5.05 13.82
CA GLY A 629 41.55 4.42 14.33
C GLY A 629 41.28 3.13 15.11
N TYR A 630 40.16 3.03 15.82
CA TYR A 630 39.76 1.78 16.48
C TYR A 630 39.45 0.67 15.48
N ALA A 631 38.82 1.01 14.35
CA ALA A 631 38.56 0.05 13.28
C ALA A 631 39.87 -0.38 12.59
N ALA A 632 40.80 0.55 12.36
CA ALA A 632 42.12 0.23 11.84
C ALA A 632 42.88 -0.75 12.74
N THR A 633 42.90 -0.49 14.06
CA THR A 633 43.51 -1.40 15.04
C THR A 633 42.85 -2.78 15.02
N ALA A 634 41.52 -2.84 14.97
CA ALA A 634 40.79 -4.11 14.88
C ALA A 634 41.15 -4.89 13.60
N LEU A 635 41.24 -4.21 12.45
CA LEU A 635 41.64 -4.81 11.17
C LEU A 635 43.07 -5.36 11.21
N PHE A 636 44.03 -4.64 11.81
CA PHE A 636 45.41 -5.13 11.97
C PHE A 636 45.52 -6.31 12.92
N VAL A 637 44.75 -6.32 14.02
CA VAL A 637 44.69 -7.45 14.96
C VAL A 637 44.11 -8.67 14.26
N LEU A 638 42.99 -8.51 13.55
CA LEU A 638 42.39 -9.59 12.76
C LEU A 638 43.35 -10.10 11.67
N ALA A 639 44.03 -9.21 10.96
CA ALA A 639 45.04 -9.58 9.96
C ALA A 639 46.16 -10.44 10.58
N SER A 640 46.61 -10.08 11.78
CA SER A 640 47.66 -10.81 12.51
C SER A 640 47.17 -12.19 12.94
N TRP A 641 45.95 -12.31 13.45
CA TRP A 641 45.36 -13.61 13.83
C TRP A 641 45.13 -14.52 12.64
N VAL A 642 44.56 -14.01 11.55
CA VAL A 642 44.36 -14.79 10.33
C VAL A 642 45.71 -15.25 9.76
N ARG A 643 46.75 -14.40 9.83
CA ARG A 643 48.11 -14.78 9.40
C ARG A 643 48.70 -15.89 10.26
N LEU A 644 48.54 -15.83 11.58
CA LEU A 644 49.02 -16.88 12.49
C LEU A 644 48.26 -18.19 12.28
N ALA A 645 46.94 -18.14 12.06
CA ALA A 645 46.16 -19.31 11.71
C ALA A 645 46.60 -19.90 10.36
N ALA A 646 46.91 -19.06 9.37
CA ALA A 646 47.42 -19.50 8.07
C ALA A 646 48.85 -20.10 8.12
N TRP A 647 49.57 -19.90 9.22
CA TRP A 647 50.88 -20.50 9.49
C TRP A 647 50.78 -21.72 10.42
N ASP A 648 49.56 -22.25 10.63
CA ASP A 648 49.28 -23.39 11.49
C ASP A 648 49.86 -23.24 12.91
N VAL A 649 49.84 -22.02 13.44
CA VAL A 649 50.27 -21.78 14.81
C VAL A 649 49.13 -22.16 15.76
N ASP A 650 49.16 -23.41 16.20
CA ASP A 650 48.06 -24.07 16.90
C ASP A 650 47.87 -23.60 18.35
N THR A 651 48.81 -22.86 18.96
CA THR A 651 48.77 -22.49 20.39
C THR A 651 48.63 -20.97 20.58
N PRO A 652 47.46 -20.36 20.31
CA PRO A 652 47.24 -18.92 20.44
C PRO A 652 47.67 -18.36 21.79
N GLU A 653 47.53 -19.18 22.83
CA GLU A 653 47.84 -18.84 24.21
C GLU A 653 49.32 -18.48 24.43
N ALA A 654 50.25 -19.06 23.66
CA ALA A 654 51.70 -18.84 23.81
C ALA A 654 52.13 -17.40 23.50
N TYR A 655 51.38 -16.70 22.65
CA TYR A 655 51.67 -15.32 22.23
C TYR A 655 50.64 -14.30 22.71
N THR A 656 49.43 -14.72 23.11
CA THR A 656 48.43 -13.80 23.70
C THR A 656 48.58 -13.64 25.22
N LEU A 657 48.94 -14.70 25.96
CA LEU A 657 49.08 -14.64 27.43
C LEU A 657 50.17 -13.66 27.90
N PRO A 658 51.38 -13.63 27.29
CA PRO A 658 52.42 -12.67 27.67
C PRO A 658 52.01 -11.21 27.47
N VAL A 659 51.02 -10.93 26.62
CA VAL A 659 50.48 -9.59 26.36
C VAL A 659 49.28 -9.29 27.28
N THR A 660 48.41 -10.27 27.52
CA THR A 660 47.22 -10.11 28.38
C THR A 660 47.61 -9.86 29.84
N VAL A 661 48.62 -10.55 30.38
CA VAL A 661 49.01 -10.39 31.79
C VAL A 661 49.47 -8.95 32.11
N PRO A 662 50.42 -8.35 31.37
CA PRO A 662 50.77 -6.93 31.53
C PRO A 662 49.60 -5.97 31.27
N ALA A 663 48.76 -6.24 30.26
CA ALA A 663 47.62 -5.37 29.95
C ALA A 663 46.60 -5.32 31.11
N LEU A 664 46.34 -6.46 31.75
CA LEU A 664 45.49 -6.52 32.94
C LEU A 664 46.13 -5.85 34.16
N LEU A 665 47.45 -5.96 34.32
CA LEU A 665 48.19 -5.27 35.38
C LEU A 665 48.17 -3.74 35.19
N VAL A 666 48.38 -3.26 33.98
CA VAL A 666 48.28 -1.82 33.63
C VAL A 666 46.85 -1.32 33.84
N GLY A 667 45.84 -2.07 33.38
CA GLY A 667 44.43 -1.76 33.63
C GLY A 667 44.08 -1.70 35.12
N ALA A 668 44.63 -2.62 35.93
CA ALA A 668 44.46 -2.64 37.37
C ALA A 668 45.16 -1.47 38.07
N LEU A 669 46.37 -1.12 37.65
CA LEU A 669 47.13 0.03 38.17
C LEU A 669 46.46 1.36 37.81
N HIS A 670 45.97 1.49 36.58
CA HIS A 670 45.29 2.69 36.11
C HIS A 670 43.99 2.92 36.89
N ARG A 671 43.20 1.87 37.10
CA ARG A 671 41.94 1.95 37.87
C ARG A 671 42.15 2.12 39.38
N ARG A 672 43.31 1.71 39.92
CA ARG A 672 43.72 2.04 41.30
C ARG A 672 44.07 3.52 41.47
N ARG A 673 44.59 4.17 40.42
CA ARG A 673 44.91 5.61 40.41
C ARG A 673 43.70 6.48 40.09
N ASP A 674 42.78 5.99 39.26
CA ASP A 674 41.56 6.69 38.87
C ASP A 674 40.33 5.76 38.95
N PRO A 675 39.51 5.87 40.03
CA PRO A 675 38.32 5.07 40.22
C PRO A 675 37.20 5.32 39.19
N GLN A 676 37.25 6.43 38.42
CA GLN A 676 36.24 6.75 37.40
C GLN A 676 36.41 5.92 36.12
N VAL A 677 37.56 5.24 35.94
CA VAL A 677 37.82 4.40 34.77
C VAL A 677 36.92 3.17 34.78
N SER A 678 36.17 3.02 33.69
CA SER A 678 35.25 1.89 33.52
C SER A 678 36.00 0.55 33.49
N SER A 679 35.38 -0.50 34.03
CA SER A 679 35.95 -1.86 33.94
C SER A 679 36.13 -2.34 32.50
N TRP A 680 35.34 -1.80 31.56
CA TRP A 680 35.38 -2.14 30.14
C TRP A 680 36.64 -1.63 29.44
N THR A 681 37.05 -0.39 29.72
CA THR A 681 38.26 0.19 29.15
C THR A 681 39.52 -0.40 29.80
N ALA A 682 39.47 -0.75 31.08
CA ALA A 682 40.63 -1.26 31.83
C ALA A 682 40.95 -2.74 31.56
N TYR A 683 39.93 -3.61 31.49
CA TYR A 683 40.13 -5.06 31.42
C TYR A 683 39.60 -5.70 30.13
N GLY A 684 38.67 -5.04 29.44
CA GLY A 684 38.01 -5.57 28.24
C GLY A 684 38.99 -5.94 27.12
N PRO A 685 39.86 -5.02 26.66
CA PRO A 685 40.83 -5.30 25.59
C PRO A 685 41.80 -6.42 25.94
N GLY A 686 42.35 -6.42 27.17
CA GLY A 686 43.30 -7.44 27.61
C GLY A 686 42.68 -8.84 27.68
N LEU A 687 41.43 -8.96 28.15
CA LEU A 687 40.71 -10.23 28.19
C LEU A 687 40.28 -10.69 26.79
N ALA A 688 39.82 -9.78 25.93
CA ALA A 688 39.38 -10.11 24.57
C ALA A 688 40.52 -10.67 23.70
N VAL A 689 41.75 -10.15 23.85
CA VAL A 689 42.93 -10.57 23.08
C VAL A 689 43.31 -12.04 23.31
N THR A 690 43.03 -12.61 24.48
CA THR A 690 43.30 -14.03 24.77
C THR A 690 42.03 -14.89 24.67
N LEU A 691 40.88 -14.43 25.17
CA LEU A 691 39.66 -15.25 25.21
C LEU A 691 39.04 -15.47 23.82
N LEU A 692 39.06 -14.48 22.92
CA LEU A 692 38.43 -14.65 21.60
C LEU A 692 39.20 -15.64 20.69
N PRO A 693 40.54 -15.55 20.55
CA PRO A 693 41.29 -16.53 19.73
C PRO A 693 41.24 -17.93 20.32
N SER A 694 41.35 -18.08 21.64
CA SER A 694 41.29 -19.39 22.30
C SER A 694 39.88 -20.01 22.19
N LEU A 695 38.81 -19.20 22.24
CA LEU A 695 37.44 -19.68 22.01
C LEU A 695 37.22 -20.14 20.56
N ALA A 696 37.74 -19.40 19.58
CA ALA A 696 37.66 -19.79 18.18
C ALA A 696 38.46 -21.08 17.90
N ALA A 697 39.65 -21.22 18.48
CA ALA A 697 40.45 -22.43 18.39
C ALA A 697 39.74 -23.62 19.06
N ALA A 698 39.12 -23.42 20.23
CA ALA A 698 38.39 -24.47 20.95
C ALA A 698 37.18 -25.02 20.17
N TRP A 699 36.57 -24.22 19.28
CA TRP A 699 35.45 -24.67 18.44
C TRP A 699 35.88 -25.54 17.24
N ALA A 700 37.15 -25.50 16.87
CA ALA A 700 37.73 -26.29 15.78
C ALA A 700 38.54 -27.50 16.30
N ASP A 701 38.82 -27.55 17.60
CA ASP A 701 39.69 -28.53 18.24
C ASP A 701 38.94 -29.84 18.54
N PRO A 702 39.40 -31.01 18.04
CA PRO A 702 38.80 -32.30 18.37
C PRO A 702 39.03 -32.74 19.83
N TYR A 703 40.00 -32.14 20.54
CA TYR A 703 40.46 -32.60 21.85
C TYR A 703 39.83 -31.80 23.01
N TRP A 704 39.54 -32.49 24.12
CA TRP A 704 38.80 -31.95 25.26
C TRP A 704 39.64 -31.04 26.19
N THR A 705 40.96 -31.05 26.04
CA THR A 705 41.89 -30.37 26.97
C THR A 705 41.77 -28.85 26.87
N ARG A 706 41.66 -28.30 25.66
CA ARG A 706 41.56 -26.85 25.41
C ARG A 706 40.23 -26.26 25.89
N PRO A 707 39.05 -26.83 25.58
CA PRO A 707 37.77 -26.38 26.14
C PRO A 707 37.72 -26.41 27.67
N LEU A 708 38.31 -27.43 28.31
CA LEU A 708 38.39 -27.53 29.77
C LEU A 708 39.25 -26.43 30.40
N LEU A 709 40.45 -26.19 29.85
CA LEU A 709 41.35 -25.14 30.35
C LEU A 709 40.76 -23.74 30.12
N LEU A 710 40.17 -23.51 28.94
CA LEU A 710 39.49 -22.25 28.62
C LEU A 710 38.25 -22.04 29.51
N GLY A 711 37.44 -23.08 29.72
CA GLY A 711 36.28 -23.05 30.62
C GLY A 711 36.68 -22.78 32.07
N GLY A 712 37.75 -23.42 32.56
CA GLY A 712 38.30 -23.15 33.88
C GLY A 712 38.81 -21.71 34.04
N ALA A 713 39.57 -21.21 33.06
CA ALA A 713 40.03 -19.82 33.04
C ALA A 713 38.87 -18.81 32.96
N ALA A 714 37.87 -19.07 32.11
CA ALA A 714 36.67 -18.24 31.96
C ALA A 714 35.84 -18.22 33.26
N LEU A 715 35.71 -19.35 33.95
CA LEU A 715 35.08 -19.44 35.26
C LEU A 715 35.82 -18.61 36.31
N LEU A 716 37.16 -18.70 36.38
CA LEU A 716 37.97 -17.89 37.29
C LEU A 716 37.80 -16.39 37.02
N VAL A 717 37.81 -15.97 35.74
CA VAL A 717 37.58 -14.58 35.34
C VAL A 717 36.17 -14.11 35.72
N THR A 718 35.16 -14.97 35.59
CA THR A 718 33.76 -14.69 35.96
C THR A 718 33.62 -14.54 37.47
N LEU A 719 34.21 -15.44 38.27
CA LEU A 719 34.20 -15.40 39.73
C LEU A 719 34.96 -14.18 40.26
N LEU A 720 36.09 -13.84 39.65
CA LEU A 720 36.87 -12.64 40.00
C LEU A 720 36.08 -11.37 39.65
N GLY A 721 35.36 -11.36 38.52
CA GLY A 721 34.42 -10.31 38.14
C GLY A 721 33.27 -10.15 39.14
N ALA A 722 32.68 -11.26 39.59
CA ALA A 722 31.62 -11.26 40.59
C ALA A 722 32.11 -10.78 41.97
N ARG A 723 33.24 -11.30 42.44
CA ARG A 723 33.84 -10.97 43.74
C ARG A 723 34.26 -9.50 43.85
N HIS A 724 34.72 -8.91 42.76
CA HIS A 724 35.16 -7.51 42.72
C HIS A 724 34.12 -6.55 42.11
N HIS A 725 32.88 -7.02 41.87
CA HIS A 725 31.79 -6.26 41.26
C HIS A 725 32.16 -5.58 39.91
N LEU A 726 32.92 -6.27 39.07
CA LEU A 726 33.41 -5.78 37.77
C LEU A 726 32.58 -6.34 36.62
N ARG A 727 31.95 -5.45 35.83
CA ARG A 727 31.04 -5.84 34.75
C ARG A 727 31.77 -6.48 33.55
N ALA A 728 32.94 -5.97 33.17
CA ALA A 728 33.64 -6.47 31.97
C ALA A 728 34.20 -7.91 32.13
N PRO A 729 34.90 -8.26 33.23
CA PRO A 729 35.33 -9.64 33.47
C PRO A 729 34.16 -10.61 33.65
N LEU A 730 33.09 -10.19 34.33
CA LEU A 730 31.89 -11.02 34.53
C LEU A 730 31.20 -11.34 33.20
N VAL A 731 31.04 -10.36 32.31
CA VAL A 731 30.37 -10.54 31.02
C VAL A 731 31.25 -11.29 30.02
N LEU A 732 32.53 -10.94 29.88
CA LEU A 732 33.44 -11.61 28.94
C LEU A 732 33.79 -13.05 29.38
N GLY A 733 34.06 -13.26 30.67
CA GLY A 733 34.27 -14.60 31.23
C GLY A 733 32.99 -15.43 31.16
N GLY A 734 31.84 -14.87 31.53
CA GLY A 734 30.56 -15.58 31.54
C GLY A 734 30.08 -15.94 30.13
N SER A 735 30.29 -15.07 29.14
CA SER A 735 29.96 -15.36 27.73
C SER A 735 30.89 -16.40 27.12
N ALA A 736 32.20 -16.33 27.36
CA ALA A 736 33.14 -17.36 26.94
C ALA A 736 32.80 -18.72 27.56
N LEU A 737 32.52 -18.76 28.87
CA LEU A 737 32.10 -19.96 29.59
C LEU A 737 30.78 -20.53 29.02
N ALA A 738 29.79 -19.68 28.76
CA ALA A 738 28.53 -20.10 28.18
C ALA A 738 28.69 -20.65 26.76
N LEU A 739 29.54 -20.05 25.92
CA LEU A 739 29.81 -20.49 24.55
C LEU A 739 30.60 -21.81 24.52
N VAL A 740 31.57 -22.00 25.41
CA VAL A 740 32.28 -23.28 25.59
C VAL A 740 31.29 -24.36 26.05
N THR A 741 30.48 -24.07 27.08
CA THR A 741 29.48 -25.01 27.60
C THR A 741 28.43 -25.37 26.55
N LEU A 742 27.98 -24.39 25.76
CA LEU A 742 27.02 -24.61 24.67
C LEU A 742 27.61 -25.48 23.55
N HIS A 743 28.87 -25.24 23.18
CA HIS A 743 29.56 -26.06 22.18
C HIS A 743 29.66 -27.52 22.62
N GLU A 744 30.07 -27.76 23.88
CA GLU A 744 30.16 -29.11 24.45
C GLU A 744 28.79 -29.78 24.60
N LEU A 745 27.73 -29.02 24.93
CA LEU A 745 26.37 -29.55 25.06
C LEU A 745 25.64 -29.74 23.73
N ALA A 746 26.04 -29.04 22.65
CA ALA A 746 25.40 -29.10 21.34
C ALA A 746 25.23 -30.54 20.80
N PRO A 747 26.25 -31.42 20.79
CA PRO A 747 26.08 -32.80 20.31
C PRO A 747 25.05 -33.58 21.14
N TYR A 748 25.02 -33.39 22.46
CA TYR A 748 24.06 -34.06 23.35
C TYR A 748 22.63 -33.51 23.18
N VAL A 749 22.46 -32.20 22.98
CA VAL A 749 21.16 -31.58 22.72
C VAL A 749 20.59 -32.02 21.36
N VAL A 750 21.43 -32.16 20.34
CA VAL A 750 21.01 -32.68 19.02
C VAL A 750 20.58 -34.15 19.12
N GLN A 751 21.30 -34.96 19.90
CA GLN A 751 20.91 -36.36 20.17
C GLN A 751 19.56 -36.46 20.90
N VAL A 752 19.32 -35.62 21.92
CA VAL A 752 18.07 -35.61 22.68
C VAL A 752 16.90 -35.02 21.88
N THR A 753 17.13 -33.98 21.07
CA THR A 753 16.10 -33.39 20.20
C THR A 753 15.76 -34.25 19.00
N GLY A 754 16.71 -35.04 18.49
CA GLY A 754 16.44 -36.10 17.50
C GLY A 754 15.53 -37.21 18.04
N ALA A 755 15.54 -37.44 19.36
CA ALA A 755 14.67 -38.41 20.04
C ALA A 755 13.30 -37.83 20.47
N LEU A 756 13.11 -36.50 20.44
CA LEU A 756 11.89 -35.83 20.87
C LEU A 756 10.94 -35.54 19.68
N PRO A 757 9.61 -35.65 19.87
CA PRO A 757 8.65 -35.22 18.86
C PRO A 757 8.78 -33.73 18.53
N ARG A 758 8.66 -33.36 17.24
CA ARG A 758 8.86 -31.98 16.71
C ARG A 758 8.02 -30.88 17.38
N TRP A 759 6.96 -31.23 18.10
CA TRP A 759 6.06 -30.30 18.80
C TRP A 759 6.49 -29.97 20.25
N ALA A 760 7.44 -30.72 20.84
CA ALA A 760 7.86 -30.52 22.22
C ALA A 760 8.67 -29.22 22.46
N PRO A 761 9.60 -28.80 21.57
CA PRO A 761 10.35 -27.56 21.77
C PRO A 761 9.50 -26.28 21.84
N PRO A 762 8.51 -26.04 20.95
CA PRO A 762 7.64 -24.86 21.06
C PRO A 762 6.70 -24.92 22.28
N ALA A 763 6.29 -26.12 22.72
CA ALA A 763 5.48 -26.28 23.93
C ALA A 763 6.25 -25.89 25.21
N LEU A 764 7.53 -26.27 25.31
CA LEU A 764 8.40 -25.87 26.42
C LEU A 764 8.67 -24.35 26.43
N ALA A 765 8.87 -23.74 25.25
CA ALA A 765 9.01 -22.28 25.14
C ALA A 765 7.74 -21.55 25.60
N GLY A 766 6.55 -22.06 25.24
CA GLY A 766 5.27 -21.53 25.69
C GLY A 766 5.05 -21.65 27.20
N LEU A 767 5.42 -22.78 27.79
CA LEU A 767 5.37 -23.00 29.25
C LEU A 767 6.29 -22.05 30.01
N LEU A 768 7.48 -21.79 29.47
CA LEU A 768 8.48 -20.89 30.09
C LEU A 768 8.01 -19.42 30.04
N LEU A 769 7.37 -19.01 28.95
CA LEU A 769 6.74 -17.68 28.84
C LEU A 769 5.54 -17.54 29.78
N LEU A 770 4.73 -18.59 29.96
CA LEU A 770 3.63 -18.61 30.92
C LEU A 770 4.12 -18.52 32.37
N ALA A 771 5.19 -19.23 32.72
CA ALA A 771 5.79 -19.16 34.05
C ALA A 771 6.40 -17.77 34.35
N LEU A 772 7.04 -17.14 33.36
CA LEU A 772 7.56 -15.78 33.50
C LEU A 772 6.44 -14.75 33.65
N GLY A 773 5.35 -14.89 32.88
CA GLY A 773 4.16 -14.06 33.01
C GLY A 773 3.49 -14.18 34.38
N ALA A 774 3.42 -15.39 34.94
CA ALA A 774 2.84 -15.65 36.26
C ALA A 774 3.64 -15.00 37.40
N THR A 775 4.97 -15.03 37.33
CA THR A 775 5.84 -14.41 38.36
C THR A 775 5.81 -12.87 38.33
N TYR A 776 5.53 -12.26 37.17
CA TYR A 776 5.36 -10.82 37.04
C TYR A 776 4.06 -10.33 37.72
N GLU A 777 2.97 -11.10 37.55
CA GLU A 777 1.68 -10.78 38.15
C GLU A 777 1.68 -10.93 39.69
N GLN A 778 2.45 -11.90 40.22
CA GLN A 778 2.67 -12.03 41.67
C GLN A 778 3.39 -10.81 42.26
N ARG A 779 4.45 -10.31 41.61
CA ARG A 779 5.18 -9.12 42.09
C ARG A 779 4.31 -7.85 42.11
N ILE A 780 3.40 -7.69 41.14
CA ILE A 780 2.47 -6.55 41.10
C ILE A 780 1.40 -6.64 42.20
N ARG A 781 0.93 -7.86 42.53
CA ARG A 781 -0.02 -8.06 43.64
C ARG A 781 0.60 -7.80 45.00
N ASP A 782 1.86 -8.21 45.20
CA ASP A 782 2.56 -7.96 46.46
C ASP A 782 2.81 -6.46 46.69
N VAL A 783 3.16 -5.71 45.64
CA VAL A 783 3.29 -4.24 45.72
C VAL A 783 1.94 -3.56 46.04
N ARG A 784 0.81 -4.05 45.50
CA ARG A 784 -0.52 -3.51 45.85
C ARG A 784 -0.94 -3.82 47.28
N ARG A 785 -0.64 -5.02 47.79
CA ARG A 785 -0.92 -5.40 49.19
C ARG A 785 -0.11 -4.56 50.18
N VAL A 786 1.16 -4.31 49.89
CA VAL A 786 2.00 -3.43 50.72
C VAL A 786 1.46 -2.00 50.74
N ARG A 787 0.96 -1.50 49.60
CA ARG A 787 0.33 -0.17 49.52
C ARG A 787 -0.98 -0.07 50.31
N GLU A 788 -1.80 -1.13 50.30
CA GLU A 788 -3.06 -1.19 51.08
C GLU A 788 -2.85 -1.43 52.57
N ALA A 789 -1.70 -1.99 52.97
CA ALA A 789 -1.30 -2.12 54.37
C ALA A 789 -0.76 -0.79 54.92
N LEU A 790 0.05 -0.06 54.14
CA LEU A 790 0.56 1.26 54.51
C LEU A 790 -0.56 2.31 54.58
N GLY A 791 -1.53 2.28 53.65
CA GLY A 791 -2.69 3.18 53.68
C GLY A 791 -3.71 2.92 54.80
N ARG A 792 -3.46 1.95 55.69
CA ARG A 792 -4.27 1.69 56.89
C ARG A 792 -3.58 2.12 58.19
N MET A 793 -2.33 2.62 58.10
CA MET A 793 -1.55 3.12 59.23
C MET A 793 -1.51 4.65 59.32
N ASP A 794 -2.05 5.35 58.32
CA ASP A 794 -2.44 6.77 58.37
C ASP A 794 -3.95 6.87 58.61
#